data_AF-A0A812KAQ6-F1
#
_entry.id   AF-A0A812KAQ6-F1
#
_cell.length_a   1.000
_cell.length_b   1.000
_cell.length_c   1.000
_cell.angle_alpha   90.00
_cell.angle_beta   90.00
_cell.angle_gamma   90.00
#
_symmetry.space_group_name_H-M   'P 1'
#
loop_
_entity.id
_entity.type
_entity.pdbx_description
1 polymer ?
#
loop_
_entity_poly.entity_id
_entity_poly.type
_entity_poly.pdbx_seq_one_letter_code
_entity_poly.pdbx_strand_id
1 'polypeptide(L)'
;MASSGYPGVRTTKTGDVAPSDALKLLKEGNARFVEGKPQSIKTNAEMRTLLVEEGQAPHTAIIGCADSRAPLEKIFDAMPGDIFVLRNAGNTCTHAEGSFVGSLEFATGALGSRLILVLGHTKCGAIYGATKGYFAKLGAGSSSGSALEALLHDLGSVAEVAAGEKGASADFETVASHAVKVNVFHTINFLLKYSKSLRQQVQSGKLEIQGGIYQLETGKVEFLGPSPEQKALTEESVTSVPPSLLAPKEPSPATVRTAADDAVLPQKALEYLKSGNKRYVAGTPKAPTTTQDMRKALVDKGQAPHAAIIGCADSRAPVETLFDAAPGDLFVLRNAGNTCTHAEGSFLGSLEFCVGKLGSRLIVVMGHTNCGALAGAAGTYLAIKEAAETKTPGCALEGLLQGLTSVAGQTAQEMGGTPSAGEIASAAVKVNVFNTINFLLKFSEPIRALAKSGDLEIHGAVYKLETGEVDFFGPSPKQAELLASKMQLPPSMSNAADSLALIGAHGVRTPEDPPMAAQAALKLLKEGNERFAVGAPIAGRIDAKMRKALATVGQAPHTAILGCADSRVPLELVFDGLPGDLFVLRNAGNTCVHSEGSVMGSLEFCTGALGTKLILVLGHTKCGAINGATKDYMANKGKSRDQAPNALGALLQGLNDVAKKAEEELGGSPKEEEIAVHAVKVNVFNSMDFLVKNSPVLKSKVESGEVEIEGGIYDLDSGRVRWLGKSPNASKA
;
A
#
# COMPACT_ATOMS: atom_id res chain seq x y z
N MET A 1 22.56 -20.66 32.80
CA MET A 1 23.23 -19.97 31.69
C MET A 1 22.56 -20.46 30.41
N ALA A 2 22.09 -19.63 29.48
CA ALA A 2 22.01 -18.16 29.48
C ALA A 2 20.56 -17.71 29.29
N SER A 3 20.23 -16.49 29.75
CA SER A 3 18.95 -15.84 29.50
C SER A 3 19.06 -14.93 28.28
N SER A 4 18.63 -15.41 27.12
CA SER A 4 18.44 -14.60 25.91
C SER A 4 16.96 -14.63 25.55
N GLY A 5 16.29 -13.47 25.64
CA GLY A 5 14.86 -13.36 25.37
C GLY A 5 14.54 -13.66 23.90
N TYR A 6 13.35 -14.22 23.67
CA TYR A 6 12.81 -14.39 22.31
C TYR A 6 12.50 -12.99 21.76
N PRO A 7 13.17 -12.50 20.69
CA PRO A 7 12.77 -11.27 20.03
C PRO A 7 11.37 -11.50 19.43
N GLY A 8 10.50 -10.50 19.47
CA GLY A 8 9.07 -10.68 19.12
C GLY A 8 8.76 -10.86 17.63
N VAL A 9 9.73 -11.31 16.82
CA VAL A 9 9.62 -11.62 15.38
C VAL A 9 10.65 -12.70 15.00
N ARG A 10 10.34 -13.52 13.99
CA ARG A 10 11.25 -14.59 13.53
C ARG A 10 12.09 -14.19 12.32
N THR A 11 13.40 -14.31 12.47
CA THR A 11 14.42 -13.96 11.47
C THR A 11 15.32 -15.15 11.11
N THR A 12 16.15 -15.03 10.08
CA THR A 12 17.03 -16.14 9.64
C THR A 12 18.00 -16.60 10.74
N LYS A 13 18.31 -15.75 11.73
CA LYS A 13 19.13 -16.13 12.91
C LYS A 13 18.40 -17.02 13.92
N THR A 14 17.06 -17.14 13.83
CA THR A 14 16.24 -17.99 14.74
C THR A 14 16.15 -19.46 14.32
N GLY A 15 16.71 -19.83 13.15
CA GLY A 15 16.78 -21.20 12.64
C GLY A 15 15.45 -21.78 12.14
N ASP A 16 15.52 -22.95 11.51
CA ASP A 16 14.33 -23.69 11.05
C ASP A 16 13.50 -24.23 12.23
N VAL A 17 12.19 -24.34 12.03
CA VAL A 17 11.26 -24.99 12.98
C VAL A 17 10.84 -26.35 12.41
N ALA A 18 10.77 -27.40 13.24
CA ALA A 18 10.25 -28.69 12.80
C ALA A 18 8.75 -28.60 12.42
N PRO A 19 8.25 -29.37 11.43
CA PRO A 19 6.85 -29.30 10.99
C PRO A 19 5.83 -29.45 12.14
N SER A 20 6.11 -30.35 13.08
CA SER A 20 5.30 -30.60 14.27
C SER A 20 5.24 -29.40 15.23
N ASP A 21 6.35 -28.68 15.39
CA ASP A 21 6.41 -27.50 16.26
C ASP A 21 5.78 -26.28 15.58
N ALA A 22 5.94 -26.14 14.26
CA ALA A 22 5.21 -25.13 13.47
C ALA A 22 3.68 -25.34 13.56
N LEU A 23 3.22 -26.59 13.52
CA LEU A 23 1.81 -26.93 13.69
C LEU A 23 1.32 -26.68 15.12
N LYS A 24 2.17 -26.89 16.12
CA LYS A 24 1.89 -26.59 17.53
C LYS A 24 1.74 -25.08 17.76
N LEU A 25 2.66 -24.26 17.24
CA LEU A 25 2.60 -22.79 17.34
C LEU A 25 1.26 -22.23 16.82
N LEU A 26 0.80 -22.71 15.66
CA LEU A 26 -0.50 -22.31 15.09
C LEU A 26 -1.70 -22.73 15.95
N LYS A 27 -1.66 -23.93 16.55
CA LYS A 27 -2.73 -24.42 17.45
C LYS A 27 -2.80 -23.60 18.73
N GLU A 28 -1.65 -23.31 19.35
CA GLU A 28 -1.55 -22.48 20.55
C GLU A 28 -1.96 -21.03 20.25
N GLY A 29 -1.52 -20.47 19.13
CA GLY A 29 -1.91 -19.13 18.68
C GLY A 29 -3.41 -18.97 18.41
N ASN A 30 -4.03 -19.94 17.73
CA ASN A 30 -5.48 -19.92 17.52
C ASN A 30 -6.27 -20.10 18.84
N ALA A 31 -5.77 -20.88 19.80
CA ALA A 31 -6.39 -20.95 21.13
C ALA A 31 -6.36 -19.58 21.83
N ARG A 32 -5.22 -18.87 21.80
CA ARG A 32 -5.08 -17.51 22.36
C ARG A 32 -6.00 -16.49 21.68
N PHE A 33 -6.18 -16.60 20.36
CA PHE A 33 -7.15 -15.80 19.60
C PHE A 33 -8.59 -16.07 20.02
N VAL A 34 -9.00 -17.35 20.09
CA VAL A 34 -10.36 -17.77 20.50
C VAL A 34 -10.68 -17.32 21.94
N GLU A 35 -9.72 -17.42 22.86
CA GLU A 35 -9.86 -16.96 24.25
C GLU A 35 -9.89 -15.43 24.40
N GLY A 36 -9.64 -14.65 23.34
CA GLY A 36 -9.51 -13.19 23.42
C GLY A 36 -8.25 -12.71 24.15
N LYS A 37 -7.24 -13.59 24.27
CA LYS A 37 -5.95 -13.38 24.96
C LYS A 37 -4.75 -13.44 23.99
N PRO A 38 -4.77 -12.73 22.83
CA PRO A 38 -3.61 -12.69 21.95
C PRO A 38 -2.36 -12.20 22.69
N GLN A 39 -1.25 -12.89 22.45
CA GLN A 39 0.09 -12.55 22.93
C GLN A 39 0.93 -11.86 21.87
N SER A 40 0.48 -11.83 20.60
CA SER A 40 1.02 -10.92 19.59
C SER A 40 0.92 -9.48 20.10
N ILE A 41 2.05 -8.77 20.04
CA ILE A 41 2.17 -7.38 20.46
C ILE A 41 2.17 -6.45 19.24
N LYS A 42 1.90 -5.15 19.44
CA LYS A 42 1.92 -4.18 18.34
C LYS A 42 3.31 -4.16 17.71
N THR A 43 3.38 -4.42 16.40
CA THR A 43 4.63 -4.35 15.62
C THR A 43 5.29 -2.98 15.78
N ASN A 44 6.43 -2.93 16.47
CA ASN A 44 7.19 -1.69 16.66
C ASN A 44 8.20 -1.47 15.52
N ALA A 45 9.02 -0.42 15.62
CA ALA A 45 10.06 -0.16 14.62
C ALA A 45 11.21 -1.19 14.69
N GLU A 46 11.70 -1.51 15.89
CA GLU A 46 12.80 -2.45 16.13
C GLU A 46 12.55 -3.82 15.47
N MET A 47 11.31 -4.33 15.57
CA MET A 47 10.86 -5.56 14.92
C MET A 47 10.94 -5.50 13.39
N ARG A 48 10.59 -4.35 12.79
CA ARG A 48 10.69 -4.15 11.35
C ARG A 48 12.15 -4.08 10.90
N THR A 49 12.98 -3.33 11.63
CA THR A 49 14.43 -3.28 11.44
C THR A 49 15.04 -4.69 11.50
N LEU A 50 14.71 -5.49 12.51
CA LEU A 50 15.24 -6.85 12.65
C LEU A 50 14.84 -7.77 11.47
N LEU A 51 13.57 -7.72 11.04
CA LEU A 51 13.06 -8.46 9.87
C LEU A 51 13.59 -7.95 8.51
N VAL A 52 14.14 -6.75 8.48
CA VAL A 52 14.83 -6.18 7.33
C VAL A 52 16.29 -6.62 7.30
N GLU A 53 17.01 -6.43 8.40
CA GLU A 53 18.45 -6.68 8.51
C GLU A 53 18.79 -8.19 8.53
N GLU A 54 17.97 -8.98 9.23
CA GLU A 54 18.17 -10.41 9.41
C GLU A 54 17.23 -11.27 8.54
N GLY A 55 16.39 -10.62 7.72
CA GLY A 55 15.37 -11.28 6.91
C GLY A 55 14.24 -11.93 7.74
N GLN A 56 13.35 -12.64 7.03
CA GLN A 56 12.22 -13.38 7.60
C GLN A 56 12.55 -14.88 7.74
N ALA A 57 12.02 -15.56 8.75
CA ALA A 57 12.07 -17.02 8.87
C ALA A 57 10.70 -17.64 9.24
N PRO A 58 9.72 -17.55 8.31
CA PRO A 58 8.38 -18.08 8.53
C PRO A 58 8.40 -19.59 8.69
N HIS A 59 7.87 -20.07 9.81
CA HIS A 59 7.81 -21.50 10.10
C HIS A 59 6.76 -22.22 9.23
N THR A 60 5.71 -21.49 8.83
CA THR A 60 4.62 -22.00 8.00
C THR A 60 4.33 -21.09 6.81
N ALA A 61 4.05 -21.68 5.64
CA ALA A 61 3.35 -21.01 4.56
C ALA A 61 1.85 -21.38 4.60
N ILE A 62 0.94 -20.41 4.52
CA ILE A 62 -0.52 -20.63 4.59
C ILE A 62 -1.17 -20.19 3.29
N ILE A 63 -1.95 -21.07 2.65
CA ILE A 63 -2.95 -20.67 1.64
C ILE A 63 -4.27 -20.46 2.37
N GLY A 64 -4.85 -19.26 2.26
CA GLY A 64 -6.15 -18.92 2.82
C GLY A 64 -7.03 -18.16 1.83
N CYS A 65 -8.28 -17.89 2.22
CA CYS A 65 -9.21 -17.19 1.34
C CYS A 65 -9.00 -15.67 1.39
N ALA A 66 -9.20 -14.97 0.28
CA ALA A 66 -9.18 -13.50 0.20
C ALA A 66 -10.31 -12.80 0.97
N ASP A 67 -11.30 -13.58 1.44
CA ASP A 67 -12.42 -13.17 2.30
C ASP A 67 -11.99 -12.26 3.47
N SER A 68 -12.60 -11.08 3.58
CA SER A 68 -12.18 -10.04 4.53
C SER A 68 -12.48 -10.37 6.00
N ARG A 69 -13.14 -11.50 6.27
CA ARG A 69 -13.46 -12.02 7.61
C ARG A 69 -12.38 -12.96 8.15
N ALA A 70 -11.37 -13.28 7.34
CA ALA A 70 -10.32 -14.24 7.66
C ALA A 70 -8.87 -13.65 7.68
N PRO A 71 -8.57 -12.64 8.53
CA PRO A 71 -7.21 -12.10 8.67
C PRO A 71 -6.28 -13.10 9.38
N LEU A 72 -5.46 -13.82 8.61
CA LEU A 72 -4.75 -15.03 9.07
C LEU A 72 -3.77 -14.76 10.22
N GLU A 73 -3.00 -13.69 10.15
CA GLU A 73 -2.05 -13.29 11.20
C GLU A 73 -2.77 -13.04 12.54
N LYS A 74 -3.98 -12.46 12.50
CA LYS A 74 -4.81 -12.24 13.70
C LYS A 74 -5.40 -13.58 14.21
N ILE A 75 -5.81 -14.48 13.31
CA ILE A 75 -6.42 -15.80 13.63
C ILE A 75 -5.44 -16.76 14.32
N PHE A 76 -4.16 -16.70 13.96
CA PHE A 76 -3.10 -17.53 14.54
C PHE A 76 -2.25 -16.80 15.60
N ASP A 77 -2.62 -15.57 15.98
CA ASP A 77 -1.87 -14.75 16.95
C ASP A 77 -0.37 -14.66 16.60
N ALA A 78 -0.09 -14.51 15.30
CA ALA A 78 1.23 -14.61 14.70
C ALA A 78 1.87 -13.23 14.52
N MET A 79 3.17 -13.14 14.79
CA MET A 79 3.95 -11.93 14.56
C MET A 79 4.43 -11.85 13.11
N PRO A 80 4.78 -10.66 12.60
CA PRO A 80 5.45 -10.54 11.31
C PRO A 80 6.73 -11.39 11.29
N GLY A 81 6.97 -12.10 10.18
CA GLY A 81 8.03 -13.10 10.08
C GLY A 81 7.66 -14.53 10.51
N ASP A 82 6.53 -14.77 11.19
CA ASP A 82 6.14 -16.14 11.61
C ASP A 82 5.48 -16.95 10.48
N ILE A 83 4.62 -16.32 9.68
CA ILE A 83 3.83 -16.99 8.63
C ILE A 83 3.90 -16.27 7.27
N PHE A 84 4.15 -17.04 6.22
CA PHE A 84 4.13 -16.59 4.82
C PHE A 84 2.74 -16.84 4.24
N VAL A 85 2.08 -15.86 3.62
CA VAL A 85 0.62 -15.91 3.42
C VAL A 85 0.22 -15.72 1.95
N LEU A 86 -0.41 -16.74 1.38
CA LEU A 86 -0.99 -16.78 0.05
C LEU A 86 -2.52 -16.67 0.13
N ARG A 87 -3.14 -15.82 -0.71
CA ARG A 87 -4.60 -15.60 -0.67
C ARG A 87 -5.22 -15.33 -2.04
N ASN A 88 -6.31 -16.02 -2.33
CA ASN A 88 -7.20 -15.89 -3.49
C ASN A 88 -8.65 -16.19 -3.04
N ALA A 89 -9.66 -15.84 -3.85
CA ALA A 89 -11.05 -16.15 -3.55
C ALA A 89 -11.25 -17.68 -3.60
N GLY A 90 -11.61 -18.27 -2.47
CA GLY A 90 -11.78 -19.73 -2.35
C GLY A 90 -10.53 -20.50 -1.97
N ASN A 91 -9.42 -19.88 -1.55
CA ASN A 91 -8.21 -20.58 -1.05
C ASN A 91 -7.68 -21.69 -1.97
N THR A 92 -7.87 -21.53 -3.29
CA THR A 92 -7.66 -22.55 -4.32
C THR A 92 -6.20 -22.75 -4.69
N CYS A 93 -5.91 -23.87 -5.37
CA CYS A 93 -4.95 -23.89 -6.48
C CYS A 93 -5.55 -24.67 -7.66
N THR A 94 -5.81 -23.99 -8.78
CA THR A 94 -6.35 -24.60 -10.02
C THR A 94 -5.36 -24.47 -11.19
N HIS A 95 -5.76 -24.91 -12.39
CA HIS A 95 -4.88 -25.24 -13.52
C HIS A 95 -3.96 -24.14 -14.05
N ALA A 96 -4.08 -22.90 -13.58
CA ALA A 96 -3.22 -21.78 -13.97
C ALA A 96 -2.50 -21.07 -12.81
N GLU A 97 -2.52 -21.58 -11.57
CA GLU A 97 -1.91 -20.91 -10.41
C GLU A 97 -0.40 -21.12 -10.23
N GLY A 98 0.35 -20.85 -11.29
CA GLY A 98 1.80 -21.02 -11.28
C GLY A 98 2.52 -20.19 -10.21
N SER A 99 2.12 -18.94 -9.98
CA SER A 99 2.73 -18.11 -8.93
C SER A 99 2.50 -18.66 -7.53
N PHE A 100 1.36 -19.29 -7.23
CA PHE A 100 1.11 -19.89 -5.90
C PHE A 100 2.06 -21.07 -5.67
N VAL A 101 2.21 -21.95 -6.67
CA VAL A 101 3.16 -23.08 -6.60
C VAL A 101 4.60 -22.57 -6.49
N GLY A 102 5.00 -21.57 -7.30
CA GLY A 102 6.32 -20.95 -7.22
C GLY A 102 6.59 -20.21 -5.90
N SER A 103 5.56 -19.60 -5.30
CA SER A 103 5.63 -18.95 -3.98
C SER A 103 5.86 -19.96 -2.86
N LEU A 104 5.26 -21.15 -2.95
CA LEU A 104 5.49 -22.23 -1.99
C LEU A 104 6.85 -22.90 -2.17
N GLU A 105 7.32 -23.03 -3.41
CA GLU A 105 8.71 -23.43 -3.69
C GLU A 105 9.71 -22.39 -3.13
N PHE A 106 9.39 -21.09 -3.18
CA PHE A 106 10.16 -20.03 -2.53
C PHE A 106 10.11 -20.13 -1.00
N ALA A 107 8.93 -20.28 -0.39
CA ALA A 107 8.79 -20.33 1.06
C ALA A 107 9.49 -21.56 1.67
N THR A 108 9.29 -22.75 1.08
CA THR A 108 9.89 -24.01 1.58
C THR A 108 11.38 -24.15 1.23
N GLY A 109 11.79 -23.66 0.06
CA GLY A 109 13.16 -23.78 -0.44
C GLY A 109 14.10 -22.66 0.00
N ALA A 110 13.65 -21.41 0.00
CA ALA A 110 14.49 -20.23 0.24
C ALA A 110 14.23 -19.53 1.59
N LEU A 111 13.02 -19.64 2.16
CA LEU A 111 12.69 -19.08 3.48
C LEU A 111 12.67 -20.12 4.62
N GLY A 112 12.85 -21.41 4.30
CA GLY A 112 12.95 -22.48 5.29
C GLY A 112 11.63 -22.93 5.92
N SER A 113 10.46 -22.54 5.40
CA SER A 113 9.16 -22.98 5.93
C SER A 113 9.00 -24.50 5.84
N ARG A 114 8.77 -25.17 6.98
CA ARG A 114 8.67 -26.65 7.08
C ARG A 114 7.23 -27.16 7.23
N LEU A 115 6.26 -26.26 7.24
CA LEU A 115 4.84 -26.57 7.20
C LEU A 115 4.15 -25.76 6.10
N ILE A 116 3.22 -26.39 5.38
CA ILE A 116 2.18 -25.72 4.60
C ILE A 116 0.82 -25.98 5.27
N LEU A 117 0.00 -24.94 5.45
CA LEU A 117 -1.40 -25.07 5.86
C LEU A 117 -2.32 -24.55 4.76
N VAL A 118 -3.23 -25.38 4.26
CA VAL A 118 -4.33 -24.94 3.40
C VAL A 118 -5.57 -24.74 4.27
N LEU A 119 -6.01 -23.49 4.40
CA LEU A 119 -7.05 -23.08 5.32
C LEU A 119 -8.32 -22.60 4.57
N GLY A 120 -9.32 -23.48 4.53
CA GLY A 120 -10.69 -23.12 4.17
C GLY A 120 -11.39 -22.38 5.30
N HIS A 121 -12.61 -21.91 5.06
CA HIS A 121 -13.44 -21.32 6.12
C HIS A 121 -14.95 -21.53 5.90
N THR A 122 -15.73 -21.49 6.98
CA THR A 122 -17.19 -21.57 6.90
C THR A 122 -17.76 -20.43 6.05
N LYS A 123 -18.85 -20.69 5.31
CA LYS A 123 -19.55 -19.71 4.46
C LYS A 123 -18.65 -18.98 3.44
N CYS A 124 -17.79 -19.73 2.74
CA CYS A 124 -16.91 -19.21 1.70
C CYS A 124 -17.68 -18.82 0.43
N GLY A 125 -17.63 -17.54 0.05
CA GLY A 125 -18.42 -16.99 -1.06
C GLY A 125 -18.09 -17.60 -2.43
N ALA A 126 -16.82 -17.92 -2.70
CA ALA A 126 -16.40 -18.54 -3.95
C ALA A 126 -16.94 -19.99 -4.07
N ILE A 127 -16.78 -20.79 -3.01
CA ILE A 127 -17.29 -22.17 -2.95
C ILE A 127 -18.82 -22.21 -3.03
N TYR A 128 -19.50 -21.29 -2.35
CA TYR A 128 -20.96 -21.12 -2.44
C TYR A 128 -21.39 -20.74 -3.86
N GLY A 129 -20.67 -19.82 -4.52
CA GLY A 129 -20.93 -19.41 -5.91
C GLY A 129 -20.74 -20.54 -6.91
N ALA A 130 -19.65 -21.31 -6.80
CA ALA A 130 -19.38 -22.46 -7.66
C ALA A 130 -20.40 -23.58 -7.43
N THR A 131 -20.74 -23.87 -6.18
CA THR A 131 -21.81 -24.83 -5.83
C THR A 131 -23.15 -24.39 -6.41
N LYS A 132 -23.45 -23.08 -6.42
CA LYS A 132 -24.66 -22.54 -7.03
C LYS A 132 -24.65 -22.71 -8.56
N GLY A 133 -23.50 -22.52 -9.22
CA GLY A 133 -23.31 -22.80 -10.65
C GLY A 133 -23.51 -24.27 -11.00
N TYR A 134 -22.99 -25.18 -10.17
CA TYR A 134 -23.20 -26.63 -10.29
C TYR A 134 -24.69 -27.01 -10.18
N PHE A 135 -25.37 -26.60 -9.11
CA PHE A 135 -26.81 -26.90 -8.92
C PHE A 135 -27.71 -26.23 -9.97
N ALA A 136 -27.33 -25.05 -10.47
CA ALA A 136 -28.04 -24.37 -11.56
C ALA A 136 -27.83 -25.03 -12.93
N LYS A 137 -26.91 -26.00 -13.06
CA LYS A 137 -26.46 -26.63 -14.31
C LYS A 137 -26.09 -25.58 -15.37
N LEU A 138 -24.95 -24.90 -15.18
CA LEU A 138 -24.36 -23.96 -16.13
C LEU A 138 -24.58 -24.39 -17.60
N GLY A 139 -25.38 -23.59 -18.30
CA GLY A 139 -25.99 -24.00 -19.56
C GLY A 139 -25.03 -23.97 -20.75
N ALA A 140 -24.96 -25.09 -21.47
CA ALA A 140 -24.65 -25.20 -22.89
C ALA A 140 -23.58 -24.23 -23.46
N GLY A 141 -22.30 -24.51 -23.20
CA GLY A 141 -21.21 -24.13 -24.09
C GLY A 141 -20.95 -22.63 -24.29
N SER A 142 -21.42 -21.77 -23.37
CA SER A 142 -21.08 -20.34 -23.39
C SER A 142 -19.59 -20.14 -23.08
N SER A 143 -18.84 -19.56 -24.01
CA SER A 143 -17.47 -19.10 -23.76
C SER A 143 -17.52 -17.88 -22.83
N SER A 144 -17.24 -18.10 -21.54
CA SER A 144 -17.30 -17.08 -20.49
C SER A 144 -16.41 -15.87 -20.79
N GLY A 145 -16.95 -14.66 -20.63
CA GLY A 145 -16.27 -13.41 -20.97
C GLY A 145 -15.42 -12.82 -19.83
N SER A 146 -15.43 -13.44 -18.65
CA SER A 146 -14.79 -12.94 -17.43
C SER A 146 -13.90 -14.00 -16.74
N ALA A 147 -12.93 -13.54 -15.95
CA ALA A 147 -12.06 -14.41 -15.17
C ALA A 147 -12.78 -15.01 -13.95
N LEU A 148 -13.81 -14.34 -13.43
CA LEU A 148 -14.67 -14.83 -12.36
C LEU A 148 -15.44 -16.09 -12.78
N GLU A 149 -16.04 -16.07 -13.97
CA GLU A 149 -16.77 -17.24 -14.49
C GLU A 149 -15.84 -18.46 -14.64
N ALA A 150 -14.60 -18.26 -15.11
CA ALA A 150 -13.59 -19.31 -15.17
C ALA A 150 -13.21 -19.85 -13.78
N LEU A 151 -12.99 -18.97 -12.79
CA LEU A 151 -12.69 -19.37 -11.41
C LEU A 151 -13.83 -20.18 -10.76
N LEU A 152 -15.08 -19.78 -10.98
CA LEU A 152 -16.25 -20.50 -10.47
C LEU A 152 -16.51 -21.81 -11.23
N HIS A 153 -16.15 -21.88 -12.51
CA HIS A 153 -16.23 -23.09 -13.33
C HIS A 153 -15.21 -24.15 -12.87
N ASP A 154 -13.94 -23.77 -12.67
CA ASP A 154 -12.90 -24.68 -12.13
C ASP A 154 -13.34 -25.28 -10.78
N LEU A 155 -13.85 -24.43 -9.88
CA LEU A 155 -14.42 -24.81 -8.59
C LEU A 155 -15.71 -25.65 -8.69
N GLY A 156 -16.35 -25.74 -9.85
CA GLY A 156 -17.51 -26.61 -10.07
C GLY A 156 -17.20 -28.09 -9.82
N SER A 157 -15.96 -28.52 -10.12
CA SER A 157 -15.46 -29.87 -9.84
C SER A 157 -15.46 -30.22 -8.34
N VAL A 158 -15.16 -29.24 -7.48
CA VAL A 158 -15.20 -29.39 -6.02
C VAL A 158 -16.64 -29.58 -5.54
N ALA A 159 -17.58 -28.82 -6.09
CA ALA A 159 -19.00 -28.93 -5.76
C ALA A 159 -19.59 -30.28 -6.20
N GLU A 160 -19.17 -30.79 -7.36
CA GLU A 160 -19.56 -32.12 -7.85
C GLU A 160 -19.07 -33.24 -6.93
N VAL A 161 -17.80 -33.24 -6.53
CA VAL A 161 -17.25 -34.21 -5.57
C VAL A 161 -17.96 -34.09 -4.22
N ALA A 162 -18.24 -32.88 -3.74
CA ALA A 162 -18.94 -32.66 -2.48
C ALA A 162 -20.40 -33.16 -2.52
N ALA A 163 -21.09 -33.03 -3.66
CA ALA A 163 -22.43 -33.60 -3.86
C ALA A 163 -22.37 -35.14 -3.91
N GLY A 164 -21.35 -35.72 -4.55
CA GLY A 164 -21.09 -37.15 -4.52
C GLY A 164 -20.87 -37.70 -3.11
N GLU A 165 -20.01 -37.05 -2.31
CA GLU A 165 -19.72 -37.45 -0.93
C GLU A 165 -20.90 -37.28 0.05
N LYS A 166 -21.88 -36.41 -0.25
CA LYS A 166 -23.10 -36.25 0.56
C LYS A 166 -24.31 -37.02 0.03
N GLY A 167 -24.23 -37.55 -1.18
CA GLY A 167 -25.31 -38.28 -1.83
C GLY A 167 -26.33 -37.36 -2.52
N ALA A 168 -27.00 -37.90 -3.54
CA ALA A 168 -27.83 -37.14 -4.48
C ALA A 168 -29.09 -36.46 -3.90
N SER A 169 -29.40 -36.68 -2.62
CA SER A 169 -30.51 -36.02 -1.89
C SER A 169 -30.03 -34.92 -0.92
N ALA A 170 -28.74 -34.61 -0.89
CA ALA A 170 -28.21 -33.53 -0.05
C ALA A 170 -28.65 -32.17 -0.58
N ASP A 171 -29.11 -31.30 0.32
CA ASP A 171 -29.44 -29.92 -0.03
C ASP A 171 -28.19 -29.08 -0.36
N PHE A 172 -28.44 -27.96 -1.03
CA PHE A 172 -27.40 -27.05 -1.50
C PHE A 172 -26.49 -26.52 -0.37
N GLU A 173 -27.02 -26.23 0.82
CA GLU A 173 -26.22 -25.74 1.97
C GLU A 173 -25.31 -26.84 2.53
N THR A 174 -25.83 -28.07 2.62
CA THR A 174 -25.08 -29.26 3.04
C THR A 174 -23.92 -29.55 2.09
N VAL A 175 -24.13 -29.42 0.77
CA VAL A 175 -23.07 -29.56 -0.23
C VAL A 175 -22.10 -28.38 -0.17
N ALA A 176 -22.56 -27.12 -0.15
CA ALA A 176 -21.69 -25.94 -0.12
C ALA A 176 -20.80 -25.89 1.13
N SER A 177 -21.34 -26.27 2.29
CA SER A 177 -20.60 -26.38 3.55
C SER A 177 -19.51 -27.46 3.49
N HIS A 178 -19.81 -28.61 2.88
CA HIS A 178 -18.84 -29.70 2.73
C HIS A 178 -17.81 -29.46 1.62
N ALA A 179 -18.18 -28.75 0.56
CA ALA A 179 -17.30 -28.35 -0.54
C ALA A 179 -16.10 -27.52 -0.05
N VAL A 180 -16.23 -26.80 1.09
CA VAL A 180 -15.07 -26.15 1.75
C VAL A 180 -14.00 -27.18 2.15
N LYS A 181 -14.40 -28.34 2.69
CA LYS A 181 -13.48 -29.42 3.08
C LYS A 181 -12.87 -30.11 1.87
N VAL A 182 -13.68 -30.41 0.86
CA VAL A 182 -13.23 -31.00 -0.41
C VAL A 182 -12.21 -30.09 -1.09
N ASN A 183 -12.46 -28.78 -1.13
CA ASN A 183 -11.56 -27.78 -1.71
C ASN A 183 -10.18 -27.73 -1.05
N VAL A 184 -10.13 -27.82 0.29
CA VAL A 184 -8.87 -27.84 1.05
C VAL A 184 -8.01 -29.04 0.63
N PHE A 185 -8.60 -30.24 0.52
CA PHE A 185 -7.86 -31.41 0.05
C PHE A 185 -7.55 -31.37 -1.46
N HIS A 186 -8.47 -30.89 -2.30
CA HIS A 186 -8.23 -30.66 -3.74
C HIS A 186 -7.01 -29.76 -3.96
N THR A 187 -6.90 -28.67 -3.21
CA THR A 187 -5.77 -27.74 -3.27
C THR A 187 -4.46 -28.40 -2.82
N ILE A 188 -4.46 -29.17 -1.72
CA ILE A 188 -3.29 -29.97 -1.31
C ILE A 188 -2.88 -30.97 -2.39
N ASN A 189 -3.86 -31.66 -2.99
CA ASN A 189 -3.63 -32.62 -4.07
C ASN A 189 -3.03 -31.94 -5.32
N PHE A 190 -3.50 -30.75 -5.67
CA PHE A 190 -2.96 -29.96 -6.78
C PHE A 190 -1.49 -29.60 -6.54
N LEU A 191 -1.14 -29.10 -5.34
CA LEU A 191 0.25 -28.79 -4.99
C LEU A 191 1.17 -30.01 -5.11
N LEU A 192 0.72 -31.15 -4.58
CA LEU A 192 1.45 -32.41 -4.70
C LEU A 192 1.55 -32.87 -6.15
N LYS A 193 0.50 -32.72 -6.97
CA LYS A 193 0.52 -33.12 -8.38
C LYS A 193 1.48 -32.27 -9.23
N TYR A 194 1.51 -30.95 -9.03
CA TYR A 194 2.21 -30.02 -9.93
C TYR A 194 3.55 -29.46 -9.42
N SER A 195 3.91 -29.62 -8.14
CA SER A 195 5.30 -29.40 -7.67
C SER A 195 6.02 -30.69 -7.29
N LYS A 196 7.02 -31.04 -8.10
CA LYS A 196 8.00 -32.08 -7.75
C LYS A 196 8.81 -31.72 -6.49
N SER A 197 9.12 -30.44 -6.28
CA SER A 197 9.87 -29.97 -5.11
C SER A 197 9.10 -30.24 -3.80
N LEU A 198 7.81 -29.87 -3.76
CA LEU A 198 6.97 -30.12 -2.58
C LEU A 198 6.81 -31.63 -2.34
N ARG A 199 6.56 -32.45 -3.38
CA ARG A 199 6.54 -33.92 -3.23
C ARG A 199 7.81 -34.46 -2.57
N GLN A 200 8.99 -34.08 -3.05
CA GLN A 200 10.26 -34.60 -2.55
C GLN A 200 10.56 -34.15 -1.11
N GLN A 201 10.13 -32.96 -0.71
CA GLN A 201 10.25 -32.50 0.67
C GLN A 201 9.28 -33.25 1.61
N VAL A 202 8.06 -33.58 1.16
CA VAL A 202 7.09 -34.40 1.92
C VAL A 202 7.57 -35.85 2.04
N GLN A 203 8.01 -36.48 0.93
CA GLN A 203 8.60 -37.84 0.92
C GLN A 203 9.76 -37.99 1.91
N SER A 204 10.58 -36.95 2.07
CA SER A 204 11.77 -36.97 2.94
C SER A 204 11.50 -36.47 4.37
N GLY A 205 10.24 -36.21 4.74
CA GLY A 205 9.86 -35.72 6.07
C GLY A 205 10.35 -34.30 6.40
N LYS A 206 10.86 -33.56 5.40
CA LYS A 206 11.33 -32.18 5.56
C LYS A 206 10.21 -31.15 5.53
N LEU A 207 9.03 -31.54 5.07
CA LEU A 207 7.87 -30.67 4.90
C LEU A 207 6.60 -31.46 5.24
N GLU A 208 5.71 -30.88 6.04
CA GLU A 208 4.33 -31.33 6.11
C GLU A 208 3.41 -30.41 5.31
N ILE A 209 2.33 -30.98 4.77
CA ILE A 209 1.20 -30.22 4.24
C ILE A 209 -0.03 -30.65 5.05
N GLN A 210 -0.74 -29.68 5.63
CA GLN A 210 -1.87 -29.87 6.51
C GLN A 210 -3.08 -29.10 5.97
N GLY A 211 -4.29 -29.64 6.14
CA GLY A 211 -5.55 -28.94 5.89
C GLY A 211 -6.15 -28.35 7.17
N GLY A 212 -6.97 -27.31 7.01
CA GLY A 212 -7.78 -26.77 8.10
C GLY A 212 -9.03 -26.03 7.63
N ILE A 213 -9.98 -25.80 8.55
CA ILE A 213 -11.18 -24.99 8.33
C ILE A 213 -11.32 -23.98 9.48
N TYR A 214 -11.30 -22.69 9.16
CA TYR A 214 -11.61 -21.60 10.08
C TYR A 214 -13.13 -21.40 10.22
N GLN A 215 -13.65 -21.47 11.43
CA GLN A 215 -15.05 -21.20 11.74
C GLN A 215 -15.24 -19.70 12.01
N LEU A 216 -15.86 -18.98 11.07
CA LEU A 216 -16.07 -17.53 11.15
C LEU A 216 -16.75 -17.11 12.47
N GLU A 217 -17.73 -17.90 12.90
CA GLU A 217 -18.58 -17.65 14.07
C GLU A 217 -17.79 -17.69 15.39
N THR A 218 -16.96 -18.71 15.57
CA THR A 218 -16.26 -18.98 16.84
C THR A 218 -14.87 -18.35 16.87
N GLY A 219 -14.21 -18.27 15.71
CA GLY A 219 -12.79 -17.96 15.56
C GLY A 219 -11.88 -19.20 15.64
N LYS A 220 -12.44 -20.41 15.78
CA LYS A 220 -11.68 -21.65 15.94
C LYS A 220 -11.28 -22.24 14.60
N VAL A 221 -10.04 -22.74 14.50
CA VAL A 221 -9.58 -23.59 13.40
C VAL A 221 -9.77 -25.07 13.76
N GLU A 222 -10.49 -25.79 12.90
CA GLU A 222 -10.47 -27.25 12.85
C GLU A 222 -9.29 -27.68 11.96
N PHE A 223 -8.28 -28.35 12.54
CA PHE A 223 -7.15 -28.88 11.79
C PHE A 223 -7.50 -30.29 11.28
N LEU A 224 -7.49 -30.49 9.96
CA LEU A 224 -8.02 -31.68 9.29
C LEU A 224 -7.01 -32.83 9.19
N GLY A 225 -5.70 -32.55 9.26
CA GLY A 225 -4.64 -33.49 8.90
C GLY A 225 -4.12 -33.27 7.46
N PRO A 226 -3.16 -34.09 6.99
CA PRO A 226 -2.77 -34.12 5.58
C PRO A 226 -3.90 -34.64 4.68
N SER A 227 -3.76 -34.49 3.36
CA SER A 227 -4.76 -35.04 2.42
C SER A 227 -4.82 -36.57 2.49
N PRO A 228 -6.01 -37.19 2.44
CA PRO A 228 -6.17 -38.65 2.31
C PRO A 228 -5.41 -39.25 1.11
N GLU A 229 -5.28 -38.49 0.01
CA GLU A 229 -4.59 -38.92 -1.22
C GLU A 229 -3.07 -38.68 -1.18
N GLN A 230 -2.55 -37.99 -0.14
CA GLN A 230 -1.17 -37.51 -0.11
C GLN A 230 -0.15 -38.63 -0.39
N LYS A 231 -0.35 -39.83 0.16
CA LYS A 231 0.55 -40.96 -0.04
C LYS A 231 0.67 -41.33 -1.53
N ALA A 232 -0.45 -41.56 -2.22
CA ALA A 232 -0.45 -41.93 -3.63
C ALA A 232 0.18 -40.84 -4.50
N LEU A 233 -0.19 -39.58 -4.26
CA LEU A 233 0.36 -38.43 -4.98
C LEU A 233 1.86 -38.21 -4.72
N THR A 234 2.40 -38.70 -3.59
CA THR A 234 3.86 -38.75 -3.37
C THR A 234 4.57 -39.97 -3.96
N GLU A 235 3.86 -41.02 -4.35
CA GLU A 235 4.45 -42.24 -4.91
C GLU A 235 4.48 -42.25 -6.46
N GLU A 236 3.67 -41.40 -7.13
CA GLU A 236 3.59 -41.31 -8.59
C GLU A 236 4.66 -40.42 -9.28
N SER A 237 5.13 -40.86 -10.46
CA SER A 237 6.12 -40.16 -11.29
C SER A 237 5.49 -39.15 -12.27
N VAL A 238 4.75 -38.17 -11.75
CA VAL A 238 4.06 -37.13 -12.56
C VAL A 238 5.04 -36.06 -13.09
N THR A 239 4.76 -35.50 -14.28
CA THR A 239 5.50 -34.41 -14.93
C THR A 239 5.43 -33.06 -14.18
N SER A 240 6.17 -32.05 -14.64
CA SER A 240 6.54 -30.85 -13.87
C SER A 240 6.19 -29.52 -14.53
N VAL A 241 6.04 -28.49 -13.69
CA VAL A 241 5.71 -27.07 -13.99
C VAL A 241 4.22 -26.84 -14.34
N PRO A 242 3.52 -25.91 -13.64
CA PRO A 242 2.18 -25.49 -14.01
C PRO A 242 2.13 -24.84 -15.42
N PRO A 243 1.07 -25.08 -16.24
CA PRO A 243 1.02 -24.61 -17.63
C PRO A 243 1.12 -23.09 -17.87
N SER A 244 0.86 -22.26 -16.85
CA SER A 244 0.79 -20.79 -16.95
C SER A 244 2.13 -20.06 -16.84
N LEU A 245 3.27 -20.76 -16.93
CA LEU A 245 4.52 -20.28 -16.32
C LEU A 245 5.79 -20.37 -17.21
N LEU A 246 5.68 -20.20 -18.53
CA LEU A 246 6.83 -20.14 -19.44
C LEU A 246 6.88 -18.76 -20.16
N ALA A 247 8.06 -18.09 -20.27
CA ALA A 247 8.15 -16.63 -20.54
C ALA A 247 9.39 -16.11 -21.35
N PRO A 248 9.40 -14.87 -21.96
CA PRO A 248 10.58 -14.29 -22.68
C PRO A 248 10.96 -12.72 -22.64
N LYS A 249 11.98 -12.22 -21.85
CA LYS A 249 12.79 -10.90 -21.94
C LYS A 249 13.86 -10.54 -20.79
N GLU A 250 14.51 -9.34 -20.63
CA GLU A 250 15.81 -9.13 -19.82
C GLU A 250 16.35 -7.61 -19.48
N PRO A 251 17.30 -7.27 -18.48
CA PRO A 251 16.97 -6.31 -16.80
C PRO A 251 17.11 -4.71 -16.61
N SER A 252 18.07 -4.09 -15.79
CA SER A 252 18.16 -2.73 -15.04
C SER A 252 19.59 -2.33 -14.43
N PRO A 253 20.03 -1.34 -13.51
CA PRO A 253 19.53 -0.16 -12.59
C PRO A 253 20.38 1.17 -12.15
N ALA A 254 20.49 1.64 -10.84
CA ALA A 254 21.45 2.61 -10.08
C ALA A 254 20.87 3.52 -8.85
N THR A 255 21.55 4.17 -7.82
CA THR A 255 21.02 4.92 -6.54
C THR A 255 21.77 6.26 -6.00
N VAL A 256 21.51 7.36 -5.15
CA VAL A 256 20.71 8.22 -4.09
C VAL A 256 20.82 8.22 -2.50
N ARG A 257 20.57 9.43 -1.84
CA ARG A 257 20.25 9.80 -0.40
C ARG A 257 18.74 9.68 -0.07
N THR A 258 18.37 9.24 1.15
CA THR A 258 17.11 8.51 1.39
C THR A 258 16.57 8.48 2.84
N ALA A 259 15.43 7.82 3.10
CA ALA A 259 14.87 7.59 4.44
C ALA A 259 15.70 6.63 5.34
N ALA A 260 16.85 6.15 4.86
CA ALA A 260 17.87 5.49 5.68
C ALA A 260 18.87 6.47 6.32
N ASP A 261 18.77 7.77 6.02
CA ASP A 261 19.61 8.83 6.59
C ASP A 261 18.94 9.49 7.82
N ASP A 262 19.73 9.84 8.83
CA ASP A 262 19.22 10.42 10.09
C ASP A 262 18.40 11.71 9.92
N ALA A 263 17.39 11.87 10.77
CA ALA A 263 16.53 13.05 10.82
C ALA A 263 17.32 14.29 11.28
N VAL A 264 17.22 15.38 10.51
CA VAL A 264 17.98 16.62 10.77
C VAL A 264 17.21 17.54 11.72
N LEU A 265 17.88 17.99 12.79
CA LEU A 265 17.33 18.95 13.76
C LEU A 265 16.93 20.29 13.08
N PRO A 266 15.89 21.00 13.57
CA PRO A 266 15.31 22.16 12.89
C PRO A 266 16.36 23.21 12.49
N GLN A 267 17.24 23.54 13.43
CA GLN A 267 18.23 24.60 13.28
C GLN A 267 19.32 24.21 12.29
N LYS A 268 19.72 22.94 12.28
CA LYS A 268 20.72 22.41 11.34
C LYS A 268 20.14 22.26 9.92
N ALA A 269 18.86 21.92 9.80
CA ALA A 269 18.15 21.97 8.52
C ALA A 269 18.04 23.41 7.98
N LEU A 270 17.80 24.39 8.87
CA LEU A 270 17.78 25.81 8.52
C LEU A 270 19.16 26.34 8.13
N GLU A 271 20.22 25.85 8.77
CA GLU A 271 21.62 26.11 8.37
C GLU A 271 21.95 25.51 7.01
N TYR A 272 21.45 24.32 6.67
CA TYR A 272 21.63 23.71 5.35
C TYR A 272 20.96 24.58 4.27
N LEU A 273 19.71 25.01 4.48
CA LEU A 273 19.01 25.94 3.58
C LEU A 273 19.79 27.25 3.40
N LYS A 274 20.17 27.92 4.50
CA LYS A 274 20.88 29.21 4.45
C LYS A 274 22.26 29.08 3.81
N SER A 275 22.98 27.99 4.07
CA SER A 275 24.28 27.69 3.47
C SER A 275 24.17 27.32 2.00
N GLY A 276 23.09 26.64 1.59
CA GLY A 276 22.80 26.29 0.20
C GLY A 276 22.40 27.48 -0.64
N ASN A 277 21.49 28.33 -0.15
CA ASN A 277 21.13 29.56 -0.82
C ASN A 277 22.31 30.52 -1.01
N LYS A 278 23.22 30.62 -0.02
CA LYS A 278 24.47 31.38 -0.18
C LYS A 278 25.38 30.85 -1.29
N ARG A 279 25.40 29.53 -1.55
CA ARG A 279 26.13 28.94 -2.69
C ARG A 279 25.43 29.23 -4.02
N TYR A 280 24.10 29.16 -4.06
CA TYR A 280 23.30 29.52 -5.23
C TYR A 280 23.49 31.00 -5.64
N VAL A 281 23.34 31.93 -4.69
CA VAL A 281 23.56 33.38 -4.88
C VAL A 281 24.99 33.68 -5.32
N ALA A 282 25.98 32.97 -4.78
CA ALA A 282 27.38 33.10 -5.18
C ALA A 282 27.73 32.35 -6.49
N GLY A 283 26.75 31.81 -7.21
CA GLY A 283 26.96 31.11 -8.49
C GLY A 283 27.79 29.82 -8.38
N THR A 284 27.88 29.21 -7.19
CA THR A 284 28.74 28.05 -6.89
C THR A 284 27.97 26.86 -6.29
N PRO A 285 26.89 26.39 -6.94
CA PRO A 285 26.14 25.22 -6.50
C PRO A 285 27.02 23.97 -6.46
N LYS A 286 26.67 23.04 -5.56
CA LYS A 286 27.35 21.77 -5.30
C LYS A 286 26.42 20.56 -5.31
N ALA A 287 25.10 20.77 -5.40
CA ALA A 287 24.17 19.68 -5.65
C ALA A 287 24.51 19.01 -7.01
N PRO A 288 24.75 17.70 -7.05
CA PRO A 288 25.02 16.99 -8.30
C PRO A 288 23.76 16.96 -9.18
N THR A 289 23.96 16.89 -10.50
CA THR A 289 22.87 16.64 -11.46
C THR A 289 22.09 15.40 -11.05
N THR A 290 20.76 15.46 -11.09
CA THR A 290 19.85 14.33 -10.86
C THR A 290 20.09 13.21 -11.88
N THR A 291 21.09 12.38 -11.63
CA THR A 291 21.33 11.15 -12.38
C THR A 291 20.14 10.22 -12.23
N GLN A 292 20.14 9.19 -13.05
CA GLN A 292 19.15 8.14 -13.00
C GLN A 292 19.27 7.35 -11.69
N ASP A 293 20.52 7.15 -11.28
CA ASP A 293 20.95 6.73 -9.96
C ASP A 293 20.25 7.59 -8.91
N MET A 294 20.41 8.93 -9.01
CA MET A 294 19.80 9.91 -8.13
C MET A 294 18.29 10.14 -8.29
N ARG A 295 17.56 9.23 -8.94
CA ARG A 295 16.10 9.07 -8.77
C ARG A 295 15.70 7.82 -8.01
N LYS A 296 16.53 6.78 -8.06
CA LYS A 296 16.09 5.43 -7.74
C LYS A 296 16.18 5.09 -6.26
N ALA A 297 17.24 5.43 -5.54
CA ALA A 297 17.28 5.22 -4.08
C ALA A 297 16.11 5.90 -3.33
N LEU A 298 15.49 6.95 -3.90
CA LEU A 298 14.28 7.59 -3.38
C LEU A 298 13.04 6.71 -3.60
N VAL A 299 13.02 5.94 -4.70
CA VAL A 299 12.12 4.82 -4.93
C VAL A 299 12.45 3.67 -3.94
N ASP A 300 13.73 3.38 -3.71
CA ASP A 300 14.18 2.12 -3.12
C ASP A 300 14.27 2.11 -1.59
N LYS A 301 14.63 3.25 -0.99
CA LYS A 301 14.85 3.45 0.45
C LYS A 301 14.11 4.71 0.97
N GLY A 302 13.14 5.23 0.21
CA GLY A 302 12.37 6.44 0.57
C GLY A 302 13.18 7.75 0.54
N GLN A 303 12.57 8.83 1.01
CA GLN A 303 13.17 10.18 1.08
C GLN A 303 13.29 10.68 2.53
N ALA A 304 14.40 11.35 2.88
CA ALA A 304 14.62 12.01 4.17
C ALA A 304 14.76 13.54 4.02
N PRO A 305 13.67 14.25 3.67
CA PRO A 305 13.70 15.69 3.56
C PRO A 305 14.06 16.32 4.91
N HIS A 306 15.13 17.12 4.93
CA HIS A 306 15.56 17.82 6.15
C HIS A 306 14.64 19.02 6.45
N ALA A 307 13.98 19.58 5.43
CA ALA A 307 12.97 20.62 5.59
C ALA A 307 11.80 20.43 4.59
N ALA A 308 10.60 20.81 5.02
CA ALA A 308 9.45 20.98 4.14
C ALA A 308 9.36 22.46 3.70
N ILE A 309 9.12 22.73 2.42
CA ILE A 309 9.00 24.09 1.90
C ILE A 309 7.64 24.26 1.21
N ILE A 310 6.85 25.24 1.64
CA ILE A 310 5.71 25.75 0.84
C ILE A 310 6.23 26.91 0.00
N GLY A 311 6.32 26.72 -1.32
CA GLY A 311 6.77 27.73 -2.27
C GLY A 311 5.68 28.15 -3.26
N CYS A 312 5.93 29.17 -4.06
CA CYS A 312 5.02 29.57 -5.13
C CYS A 312 5.22 28.69 -6.38
N ALA A 313 4.16 28.41 -7.12
CA ALA A 313 4.24 27.73 -8.43
C ALA A 313 4.90 28.59 -9.54
N ASP A 314 5.28 29.84 -9.26
CA ASP A 314 6.02 30.70 -10.18
C ASP A 314 7.36 30.04 -10.58
N SER A 315 7.53 29.77 -11.87
CA SER A 315 8.67 29.01 -12.40
C SER A 315 10.04 29.66 -12.15
N ARG A 316 10.07 30.97 -11.82
CA ARG A 316 11.29 31.74 -11.51
C ARG A 316 11.84 31.45 -10.11
N ALA A 317 11.11 30.72 -9.25
CA ALA A 317 11.53 30.31 -7.91
C ALA A 317 11.66 28.77 -7.77
N PRO A 318 12.63 28.11 -8.44
CA PRO A 318 12.90 26.69 -8.29
C PRO A 318 13.50 26.39 -6.91
N VAL A 319 12.67 25.91 -5.97
CA VAL A 319 12.97 25.80 -4.54
C VAL A 319 14.20 24.92 -4.24
N GLU A 320 14.33 23.81 -4.94
CA GLU A 320 15.42 22.85 -4.80
C GLU A 320 16.75 23.45 -5.30
N THR A 321 16.71 24.15 -6.43
CA THR A 321 17.88 24.81 -7.02
C THR A 321 18.33 26.02 -6.21
N LEU A 322 17.39 26.87 -5.74
CA LEU A 322 17.72 28.09 -5.00
C LEU A 322 18.26 27.81 -3.59
N PHE A 323 18.06 26.59 -3.08
CA PHE A 323 18.69 26.09 -1.85
C PHE A 323 19.88 25.15 -2.10
N ASP A 324 20.33 24.96 -3.35
CA ASP A 324 21.42 24.04 -3.73
C ASP A 324 21.27 22.65 -3.06
N ALA A 325 20.07 22.09 -3.17
CA ALA A 325 19.63 20.86 -2.53
C ALA A 325 19.52 19.70 -3.54
N ALA A 326 19.83 18.48 -3.10
CA ALA A 326 19.72 17.30 -3.94
C ALA A 326 18.28 16.72 -3.94
N PRO A 327 17.92 15.86 -4.91
CA PRO A 327 16.68 15.10 -4.87
C PRO A 327 16.48 14.38 -3.52
N GLY A 328 15.38 14.69 -2.83
CA GLY A 328 15.04 14.14 -1.52
C GLY A 328 15.52 14.94 -0.30
N ASP A 329 16.34 15.97 -0.45
CA ASP A 329 16.73 16.85 0.67
C ASP A 329 15.59 17.75 1.15
N LEU A 330 14.68 18.15 0.25
CA LEU A 330 13.55 19.04 0.53
C LEU A 330 12.22 18.40 0.13
N PHE A 331 11.20 18.60 0.95
CA PHE A 331 9.82 18.24 0.62
C PHE A 331 9.08 19.49 0.16
N VAL A 332 8.97 19.66 -1.15
CA VAL A 332 8.55 20.92 -1.77
C VAL A 332 7.08 20.82 -2.21
N LEU A 333 6.24 21.71 -1.67
CA LEU A 333 4.84 21.89 -2.06
C LEU A 333 4.67 23.26 -2.71
N ARG A 334 4.08 23.32 -3.91
CA ARG A 334 4.00 24.57 -4.69
C ARG A 334 2.65 24.77 -5.36
N ASN A 335 1.94 25.81 -4.95
CA ASN A 335 0.72 26.33 -5.58
C ASN A 335 0.92 27.82 -5.93
N ALA A 336 0.09 28.36 -6.82
CA ALA A 336 0.23 29.75 -7.24
C ALA A 336 -0.13 30.69 -6.07
N GLY A 337 0.87 31.45 -5.59
CA GLY A 337 0.74 32.27 -4.39
C GLY A 337 1.11 31.58 -3.08
N ASN A 338 1.74 30.40 -3.07
CA ASN A 338 2.30 29.75 -1.86
C ASN A 338 1.31 29.64 -0.67
N THR A 339 0.03 29.37 -0.96
CA THR A 339 -1.07 29.35 0.00
C THR A 339 -1.24 28.00 0.69
N CYS A 340 -2.08 27.97 1.73
CA CYS A 340 -2.75 26.77 2.21
C CYS A 340 -4.24 27.06 2.55
N THR A 341 -4.83 28.07 1.91
CA THR A 341 -6.16 28.59 2.25
C THR A 341 -7.28 27.70 1.66
N HIS A 342 -8.55 27.99 1.99
CA HIS A 342 -9.72 27.27 1.43
C HIS A 342 -9.70 25.74 1.55
N ALA A 343 -9.07 25.22 2.60
CA ALA A 343 -9.00 23.80 2.93
C ALA A 343 -8.33 22.91 1.85
N GLU A 344 -7.17 23.36 1.35
CA GLU A 344 -6.19 22.55 0.63
C GLU A 344 -5.63 21.40 1.52
N GLY A 345 -6.49 20.42 1.84
CA GLY A 345 -6.13 19.25 2.67
C GLY A 345 -5.03 18.38 2.08
N SER A 346 -4.81 18.48 0.76
CA SER A 346 -3.65 17.93 0.06
C SER A 346 -2.34 18.57 0.53
N PHE A 347 -2.30 19.90 0.73
CA PHE A 347 -1.12 20.59 1.24
C PHE A 347 -0.95 20.35 2.74
N LEU A 348 -2.03 20.54 3.51
CA LEU A 348 -1.99 20.37 4.97
C LEU A 348 -1.59 18.93 5.38
N GLY A 349 -2.25 17.92 4.78
CA GLY A 349 -1.94 16.51 5.03
C GLY A 349 -0.56 16.08 4.51
N SER A 350 -0.07 16.69 3.42
CA SER A 350 1.31 16.44 2.95
C SER A 350 2.36 17.04 3.90
N LEU A 351 2.06 18.16 4.56
CA LEU A 351 2.93 18.74 5.61
C LEU A 351 2.89 17.90 6.90
N GLU A 352 1.72 17.44 7.32
CA GLU A 352 1.57 16.51 8.46
C GLU A 352 2.35 15.21 8.22
N PHE A 353 2.24 14.64 7.02
CA PHE A 353 3.07 13.51 6.59
C PHE A 353 4.56 13.89 6.59
N CYS A 354 4.94 15.07 6.09
CA CYS A 354 6.35 15.45 6.08
C CYS A 354 6.94 15.57 7.49
N VAL A 355 6.31 16.32 8.40
CA VAL A 355 6.89 16.59 9.74
C VAL A 355 6.71 15.42 10.71
N GLY A 356 5.56 14.75 10.66
CA GLY A 356 5.27 13.63 11.55
C GLY A 356 5.90 12.32 11.10
N LYS A 357 6.02 12.12 9.77
CA LYS A 357 6.18 10.78 9.20
C LYS A 357 7.39 10.59 8.28
N LEU A 358 7.83 11.64 7.60
CA LEU A 358 9.18 11.74 7.02
C LEU A 358 10.17 12.38 8.01
N GLY A 359 9.66 12.95 9.11
CA GLY A 359 10.46 13.42 10.25
C GLY A 359 11.12 14.79 10.07
N SER A 360 10.75 15.57 9.05
CA SER A 360 11.31 16.91 8.82
C SER A 360 10.95 17.86 9.96
N ARG A 361 11.95 18.36 10.71
CA ARG A 361 11.69 19.20 11.90
C ARG A 361 11.69 20.70 11.63
N LEU A 362 11.61 21.07 10.35
CA LEU A 362 11.49 22.44 9.87
C LEU A 362 10.44 22.51 8.74
N ILE A 363 9.46 23.39 8.87
CA ILE A 363 8.67 23.93 7.75
C ILE A 363 9.17 25.34 7.43
N VAL A 364 9.35 25.67 6.16
CA VAL A 364 9.51 27.04 5.69
C VAL A 364 8.39 27.39 4.72
N VAL A 365 7.67 28.47 5.00
CA VAL A 365 6.70 29.05 4.05
C VAL A 365 7.39 30.22 3.35
N MET A 366 7.59 30.09 2.05
CA MET A 366 8.45 30.97 1.27
C MET A 366 7.69 31.65 0.13
N GLY A 367 7.46 32.95 0.31
CA GLY A 367 7.01 33.82 -0.78
C GLY A 367 8.16 34.28 -1.66
N HIS A 368 7.89 35.11 -2.66
CA HIS A 368 8.92 35.74 -3.47
C HIS A 368 8.52 37.13 -3.96
N THR A 369 9.52 37.96 -4.28
CA THR A 369 9.30 39.28 -4.91
C THR A 369 8.56 39.12 -6.25
N ASN A 370 7.78 40.13 -6.64
CA ASN A 370 7.08 40.18 -7.93
C ASN A 370 6.23 38.93 -8.24
N CYS A 371 5.48 38.46 -7.23
CA CYS A 371 4.61 37.29 -7.29
C CYS A 371 3.34 37.54 -8.13
N GLY A 372 3.23 36.85 -9.27
CA GLY A 372 2.12 37.03 -10.21
C GLY A 372 0.74 36.72 -9.63
N ALA A 373 0.63 35.76 -8.70
CA ALA A 373 -0.64 35.44 -8.04
C ALA A 373 -1.11 36.56 -7.09
N LEU A 374 -0.18 37.22 -6.39
CA LEU A 374 -0.50 38.34 -5.50
C LEU A 374 -0.70 39.66 -6.27
N ALA A 375 0.00 39.85 -7.40
CA ALA A 375 -0.28 40.92 -8.35
C ALA A 375 -1.69 40.77 -8.96
N GLY A 376 -2.04 39.56 -9.38
CA GLY A 376 -3.40 39.23 -9.84
C GLY A 376 -4.43 39.51 -8.74
N ALA A 377 -4.23 38.99 -7.53
CA ALA A 377 -5.15 39.18 -6.41
C ALA A 377 -5.28 40.65 -5.96
N ALA A 378 -4.22 41.45 -6.05
CA ALA A 378 -4.29 42.90 -5.80
C ALA A 378 -5.09 43.63 -6.89
N GLY A 379 -4.91 43.24 -8.16
CA GLY A 379 -5.74 43.73 -9.27
C GLY A 379 -7.21 43.34 -9.11
N THR A 380 -7.50 42.07 -8.81
CA THR A 380 -8.85 41.56 -8.52
C THR A 380 -9.48 42.27 -7.32
N TYR A 381 -8.73 42.50 -6.24
CA TYR A 381 -9.19 43.24 -5.06
C TYR A 381 -9.59 44.68 -5.40
N LEU A 382 -8.74 45.41 -6.14
CA LEU A 382 -9.06 46.78 -6.55
C LEU A 382 -10.23 46.82 -7.54
N ALA A 383 -10.30 45.90 -8.50
CA ALA A 383 -11.42 45.82 -9.45
C ALA A 383 -12.76 45.51 -8.76
N ILE A 384 -12.79 44.61 -7.76
CA ILE A 384 -13.97 44.36 -6.93
C ILE A 384 -14.35 45.62 -6.12
N LYS A 385 -13.36 46.32 -5.57
CA LYS A 385 -13.56 47.54 -4.78
C LYS A 385 -14.09 48.71 -5.62
N GLU A 386 -13.68 48.81 -6.89
CA GLU A 386 -14.14 49.83 -7.84
C GLU A 386 -15.51 49.49 -8.44
N ALA A 387 -15.74 48.23 -8.81
CA ALA A 387 -17.03 47.77 -9.33
C ALA A 387 -18.13 47.61 -8.26
N ALA A 388 -17.76 47.66 -6.97
CA ALA A 388 -18.61 47.40 -5.80
C ALA A 388 -19.28 46.01 -5.73
N GLU A 389 -19.11 45.15 -6.74
CA GLU A 389 -19.67 43.81 -6.83
C GLU A 389 -18.58 42.75 -7.01
N THR A 390 -18.76 41.59 -6.36
CA THR A 390 -17.90 40.42 -6.54
C THR A 390 -18.57 39.41 -7.45
N LYS A 391 -17.99 39.16 -8.63
CA LYS A 391 -18.51 38.15 -9.57
C LYS A 391 -18.12 36.74 -9.13
N THR A 392 -18.96 35.76 -9.45
CA THR A 392 -18.63 34.34 -9.29
C THR A 392 -17.49 33.96 -10.24
N PRO A 393 -16.47 33.20 -9.81
CA PRO A 393 -15.43 32.69 -10.70
C PRO A 393 -16.00 31.84 -11.84
N GLY A 394 -15.68 32.22 -13.08
CA GLY A 394 -15.89 31.40 -14.27
C GLY A 394 -14.83 30.31 -14.44
N CYS A 395 -13.70 30.41 -13.73
CA CYS A 395 -12.63 29.42 -13.76
C CYS A 395 -11.86 29.29 -12.43
N ALA A 396 -11.06 28.23 -12.29
CA ALA A 396 -10.25 27.98 -11.10
C ALA A 396 -9.19 29.07 -10.82
N LEU A 397 -8.67 29.74 -11.86
CA LEU A 397 -7.72 30.85 -11.70
C LEU A 397 -8.39 32.05 -11.02
N GLU A 398 -9.60 32.43 -11.46
CA GLU A 398 -10.37 33.50 -10.83
C GLU A 398 -10.71 33.15 -9.38
N GLY A 399 -11.07 31.89 -9.09
CA GLY A 399 -11.32 31.43 -7.73
C GLY A 399 -10.12 31.55 -6.80
N LEU A 400 -8.92 31.21 -7.29
CA LEU A 400 -7.67 31.40 -6.56
C LEU A 400 -7.37 32.88 -6.29
N LEU A 401 -7.43 33.72 -7.34
CA LEU A 401 -7.15 35.16 -7.21
C LEU A 401 -8.17 35.83 -6.27
N GLN A 402 -9.44 35.44 -6.35
CA GLN A 402 -10.50 35.91 -5.45
C GLN A 402 -10.26 35.46 -3.99
N GLY A 403 -9.85 34.22 -3.73
CA GLY A 403 -9.49 33.76 -2.38
C GLY A 403 -8.35 34.58 -1.76
N LEU A 404 -7.35 34.91 -2.57
CA LEU A 404 -6.21 35.76 -2.20
C LEU A 404 -6.56 37.25 -2.00
N THR A 405 -7.73 37.74 -2.43
CA THR A 405 -8.15 39.15 -2.18
C THR A 405 -8.23 39.48 -0.69
N SER A 406 -8.47 38.47 0.17
CA SER A 406 -8.43 38.61 1.62
C SER A 406 -7.09 39.16 2.13
N VAL A 407 -5.98 38.69 1.56
CA VAL A 407 -4.62 39.14 1.91
C VAL A 407 -4.29 40.49 1.27
N ALA A 408 -4.70 40.70 0.02
CA ALA A 408 -4.53 42.00 -0.65
C ALA A 408 -5.29 43.11 0.10
N GLY A 409 -6.51 42.83 0.56
CA GLY A 409 -7.34 43.74 1.34
C GLY A 409 -6.76 44.04 2.73
N GLN A 410 -6.27 43.03 3.45
CA GLN A 410 -5.54 43.24 4.71
C GLN A 410 -4.32 44.15 4.48
N THR A 411 -3.51 43.84 3.46
CA THR A 411 -2.30 44.60 3.14
C THR A 411 -2.62 46.06 2.81
N ALA A 412 -3.63 46.31 1.98
CA ALA A 412 -4.06 47.67 1.63
C ALA A 412 -4.59 48.47 2.84
N GLN A 413 -5.19 47.80 3.83
CA GLN A 413 -5.61 48.42 5.10
C GLN A 413 -4.42 48.72 6.02
N GLU A 414 -3.43 47.82 6.10
CA GLU A 414 -2.21 48.01 6.89
C GLU A 414 -1.30 49.12 6.33
N MET A 415 -1.29 49.32 5.01
CA MET A 415 -0.56 50.43 4.35
C MET A 415 -1.29 51.78 4.48
N GLY A 416 -2.63 51.77 4.44
CA GLY A 416 -3.46 52.98 4.43
C GLY A 416 -3.39 53.77 3.11
N GLY A 417 -4.24 54.79 2.99
CA GLY A 417 -4.31 55.63 1.78
C GLY A 417 -4.88 54.89 0.56
N THR A 418 -4.29 55.15 -0.62
CA THR A 418 -4.67 54.55 -1.90
C THR A 418 -3.45 53.94 -2.62
N PRO A 419 -2.84 52.86 -2.07
CA PRO A 419 -1.68 52.22 -2.68
C PRO A 419 -2.08 51.54 -4.00
N SER A 420 -1.18 51.55 -4.97
CA SER A 420 -1.37 50.89 -6.26
C SER A 420 -1.37 49.37 -6.15
N ALA A 421 -1.87 48.69 -7.19
CA ALA A 421 -1.85 47.22 -7.26
C ALA A 421 -0.44 46.63 -7.05
N GLY A 422 0.61 47.29 -7.58
CA GLY A 422 2.00 46.84 -7.44
C GLY A 422 2.55 47.01 -6.02
N GLU A 423 2.22 48.13 -5.35
CA GLU A 423 2.60 48.38 -3.96
C GLU A 423 1.92 47.38 -3.00
N ILE A 424 0.60 47.17 -3.17
CA ILE A 424 -0.15 46.14 -2.43
C ILE A 424 0.47 44.76 -2.69
N ALA A 425 0.69 44.37 -3.94
CA ALA A 425 1.21 43.05 -4.29
C ALA A 425 2.61 42.78 -3.71
N SER A 426 3.49 43.79 -3.69
CA SER A 426 4.84 43.70 -3.13
C SER A 426 4.82 43.52 -1.60
N ALA A 427 4.03 44.32 -0.88
CA ALA A 427 3.87 44.18 0.57
C ALA A 427 3.15 42.88 0.95
N ALA A 428 2.14 42.46 0.16
CA ALA A 428 1.30 41.30 0.44
C ALA A 428 2.06 39.98 0.47
N VAL A 429 3.24 39.87 -0.15
CA VAL A 429 4.08 38.65 -0.13
C VAL A 429 4.35 38.21 1.32
N LYS A 430 4.76 39.12 2.19
CA LYS A 430 5.11 38.81 3.58
C LYS A 430 3.86 38.57 4.45
N VAL A 431 2.78 39.31 4.20
CA VAL A 431 1.48 39.10 4.86
C VAL A 431 0.92 37.71 4.53
N ASN A 432 1.00 37.29 3.26
CA ASN A 432 0.54 36.00 2.77
C ASN A 432 1.31 34.82 3.37
N VAL A 433 2.64 34.93 3.46
CA VAL A 433 3.51 33.94 4.12
C VAL A 433 3.07 33.70 5.56
N PHE A 434 2.88 34.77 6.35
CA PHE A 434 2.43 34.62 7.73
C PHE A 434 0.96 34.18 7.83
N ASN A 435 0.08 34.60 6.93
CA ASN A 435 -1.31 34.11 6.90
C ASN A 435 -1.36 32.60 6.63
N THR A 436 -0.50 32.10 5.74
CA THR A 436 -0.37 30.67 5.45
C THR A 436 0.18 29.90 6.67
N ILE A 437 1.22 30.41 7.34
CA ILE A 437 1.72 29.83 8.61
C ILE A 437 0.61 29.82 9.68
N ASN A 438 -0.14 30.90 9.81
CA ASN A 438 -1.27 31.01 10.73
C ASN A 438 -2.37 29.99 10.40
N PHE A 439 -2.61 29.70 9.12
CA PHE A 439 -3.55 28.66 8.69
C PHE A 439 -3.10 27.27 9.16
N LEU A 440 -1.84 26.89 8.93
CA LEU A 440 -1.27 25.61 9.40
C LEU A 440 -1.46 25.47 10.93
N LEU A 441 -1.03 26.49 11.68
CA LEU A 441 -1.10 26.54 13.14
C LEU A 441 -2.52 26.62 13.71
N LYS A 442 -3.52 27.01 12.91
CA LYS A 442 -4.91 27.09 13.33
C LYS A 442 -5.69 25.80 13.07
N PHE A 443 -5.34 25.06 12.01
CA PHE A 443 -6.16 23.98 11.46
C PHE A 443 -5.52 22.59 11.42
N SER A 444 -4.23 22.44 11.79
CA SER A 444 -3.55 21.15 12.00
C SER A 444 -3.06 21.02 13.44
N GLU A 445 -3.72 20.23 14.29
CA GLU A 445 -3.18 19.96 15.64
C GLU A 445 -1.84 19.20 15.60
N PRO A 446 -1.54 18.26 14.67
CA PRO A 446 -0.21 17.62 14.60
C PRO A 446 0.94 18.62 14.40
N ILE A 447 0.83 19.54 13.43
CA ILE A 447 1.84 20.59 13.19
C ILE A 447 1.92 21.53 14.40
N ARG A 448 0.77 21.94 14.92
CA ARG A 448 0.63 22.84 16.07
C ARG A 448 1.14 22.25 17.38
N ALA A 449 1.03 20.93 17.59
CA ALA A 449 1.52 20.23 18.78
C ALA A 449 3.05 20.15 18.77
N LEU A 450 3.66 19.78 17.64
CA LEU A 450 5.12 19.79 17.49
C LEU A 450 5.70 21.22 17.60
N ALA A 451 4.97 22.23 17.13
CA ALA A 451 5.31 23.64 17.31
C ALA A 451 5.13 24.15 18.77
N LYS A 452 4.39 23.42 19.63
CA LYS A 452 4.28 23.69 21.08
C LYS A 452 5.40 23.04 21.88
N SER A 453 5.82 21.82 21.53
CA SER A 453 6.92 21.12 22.20
C SER A 453 8.29 21.66 21.80
N GLY A 454 8.41 22.29 20.63
CA GLY A 454 9.67 22.73 20.04
C GLY A 454 10.30 21.70 19.08
N ASP A 455 9.65 20.55 18.89
CA ASP A 455 10.09 19.49 17.97
C ASP A 455 9.88 19.85 16.48
N LEU A 456 9.23 20.98 16.19
CA LEU A 456 9.05 21.52 14.85
C LEU A 456 9.13 23.05 14.87
N GLU A 457 10.11 23.60 14.15
CA GLU A 457 10.11 25.03 13.84
C GLU A 457 9.34 25.29 12.53
N ILE A 458 8.61 26.41 12.49
CA ILE A 458 7.95 26.91 11.27
C ILE A 458 8.47 28.32 11.03
N HIS A 459 9.05 28.58 9.86
CA HIS A 459 9.65 29.87 9.51
C HIS A 459 8.96 30.50 8.30
N GLY A 460 8.74 31.81 8.34
CA GLY A 460 8.43 32.60 7.15
C GLY A 460 9.71 33.02 6.43
N ALA A 461 9.69 33.00 5.11
CA ALA A 461 10.79 33.48 4.27
C ALA A 461 10.29 34.19 3.01
N VAL A 462 11.14 35.01 2.37
CA VAL A 462 10.91 35.57 1.03
C VAL A 462 12.17 35.47 0.18
N TYR A 463 12.02 34.90 -1.02
CA TYR A 463 13.04 34.82 -2.06
C TYR A 463 12.99 36.07 -2.96
N LYS A 464 14.15 36.72 -3.17
CA LYS A 464 14.31 37.86 -4.07
C LYS A 464 14.63 37.31 -5.47
N LEU A 465 13.67 37.35 -6.40
CA LEU A 465 13.86 36.87 -7.79
C LEU A 465 15.07 37.54 -8.47
N GLU A 466 15.37 38.77 -8.09
CA GLU A 466 16.36 39.64 -8.71
C GLU A 466 17.81 39.34 -8.28
N THR A 467 18.01 38.80 -7.06
CA THR A 467 19.35 38.51 -6.50
C THR A 467 19.56 37.05 -6.13
N GLY A 468 18.50 36.24 -6.12
CA GLY A 468 18.52 34.84 -5.67
C GLY A 468 18.53 34.67 -4.14
N GLU A 469 18.54 35.74 -3.35
CA GLU A 469 18.69 35.67 -1.90
C GLU A 469 17.36 35.36 -1.19
N VAL A 470 17.40 34.50 -0.17
CA VAL A 470 16.25 34.21 0.72
C VAL A 470 16.42 34.89 2.07
N ASP A 471 15.57 35.88 2.36
CA ASP A 471 15.42 36.43 3.70
C ASP A 471 14.55 35.48 4.56
N PHE A 472 15.06 35.07 5.73
CA PHE A 472 14.31 34.26 6.71
C PHE A 472 13.88 35.14 7.89
N PHE A 473 12.59 35.11 8.23
CA PHE A 473 11.99 36.01 9.23
C PHE A 473 11.65 35.36 10.57
N GLY A 474 11.81 34.04 10.72
CA GLY A 474 11.39 33.32 11.92
C GLY A 474 9.91 32.92 11.92
N PRO A 475 9.37 32.48 13.07
CA PRO A 475 7.97 32.10 13.23
C PRO A 475 6.99 33.26 13.02
N SER A 476 5.70 32.93 12.85
CA SER A 476 4.67 33.97 12.72
C SER A 476 4.57 34.82 14.00
N PRO A 477 4.40 36.15 13.89
CA PRO A 477 4.14 37.02 15.04
C PRO A 477 2.91 36.60 15.86
N LYS A 478 1.93 35.91 15.24
CA LYS A 478 0.73 35.38 15.92
C LYS A 478 0.90 33.95 16.41
N GLN A 479 2.07 33.33 16.28
CA GLN A 479 2.27 31.91 16.61
C GLN A 479 1.96 31.61 18.08
N ALA A 480 2.48 32.39 19.04
CA ALA A 480 2.22 32.15 20.46
C ALA A 480 0.72 32.25 20.83
N GLU A 481 0.02 33.26 20.31
CA GLU A 481 -1.43 33.44 20.46
C GLU A 481 -2.21 32.26 19.87
N LEU A 482 -1.88 31.88 18.62
CA LEU A 482 -2.52 30.77 17.93
C LEU A 482 -2.27 29.44 18.64
N LEU A 483 -1.06 29.17 19.12
CA LEU A 483 -0.77 27.95 19.89
C LEU A 483 -1.55 27.90 21.21
N ALA A 484 -1.71 29.03 21.90
CA ALA A 484 -2.47 29.11 23.16
C ALA A 484 -4.00 28.98 22.97
N SER A 485 -4.53 29.38 21.81
CA SER A 485 -5.96 29.30 21.51
C SER A 485 -6.48 27.85 21.35
N LYS A 486 -7.76 27.60 21.66
CA LYS A 486 -8.41 26.30 21.34
C LYS A 486 -8.45 26.10 19.82
N MET A 487 -8.15 24.90 19.33
CA MET A 487 -8.21 24.60 17.89
C MET A 487 -9.63 24.80 17.38
N GLN A 488 -9.74 25.37 16.17
CA GLN A 488 -10.97 25.39 15.39
C GLN A 488 -10.79 24.42 14.22
N LEU A 489 -11.78 23.58 13.95
CA LEU A 489 -11.77 22.78 12.72
C LEU A 489 -11.91 23.72 11.51
N PRO A 490 -11.23 23.44 10.37
CA PRO A 490 -11.42 24.24 9.16
C PRO A 490 -12.87 24.08 8.66
N PRO A 491 -13.46 25.08 7.97
CA PRO A 491 -14.89 25.05 7.59
C PRO A 491 -15.33 23.87 6.71
N SER A 492 -14.40 23.12 6.13
CA SER A 492 -14.64 21.88 5.38
C SER A 492 -14.62 20.59 6.22
N MET A 493 -14.09 20.65 7.44
CA MET A 493 -13.97 19.50 8.35
C MET A 493 -14.52 19.80 9.76
N SER A 494 -15.34 20.85 9.90
CA SER A 494 -16.09 21.13 11.13
C SER A 494 -17.28 20.18 11.30
N ASN A 495 -16.99 18.87 11.37
CA ASN A 495 -17.82 17.81 11.94
C ASN A 495 -16.98 16.53 12.14
N ALA A 496 -16.00 16.58 13.05
CA ALA A 496 -15.21 15.40 13.44
C ALA A 496 -16.01 14.34 14.26
N ALA A 497 -17.33 14.52 14.42
CA ALA A 497 -18.23 13.53 15.01
C ALA A 497 -18.56 12.38 14.05
N ASP A 498 -18.56 12.64 12.74
CA ASP A 498 -19.10 11.71 11.73
C ASP A 498 -18.20 10.49 11.48
N SER A 499 -16.96 10.49 11.97
CA SER A 499 -16.08 9.31 11.95
C SER A 499 -16.59 8.15 12.82
N LEU A 500 -17.51 8.40 13.76
CA LEU A 500 -18.23 7.33 14.49
C LEU A 500 -19.41 6.76 13.69
N ALA A 501 -19.86 7.42 12.61
CA ALA A 501 -20.93 6.94 11.72
C ALA A 501 -20.43 6.10 10.53
N LEU A 502 -19.11 5.94 10.38
CA LEU A 502 -18.48 5.09 9.36
C LEU A 502 -18.19 3.66 9.84
N ILE A 503 -18.29 3.41 11.15
CA ILE A 503 -18.31 2.07 11.72
C ILE A 503 -19.76 1.60 11.67
N GLY A 504 -20.05 0.60 10.84
CA GLY A 504 -21.40 0.03 10.69
C GLY A 504 -21.98 -0.41 12.04
N ALA A 505 -23.31 -0.46 12.16
CA ALA A 505 -24.04 -0.53 13.44
C ALA A 505 -23.61 -1.68 14.40
N HIS A 506 -22.94 -2.71 13.89
CA HIS A 506 -22.41 -3.82 14.67
C HIS A 506 -20.98 -3.62 15.20
N GLY A 507 -20.20 -2.66 14.68
CA GLY A 507 -18.78 -2.45 15.00
C GLY A 507 -17.82 -2.78 13.84
N VAL A 508 -18.35 -3.14 12.67
CA VAL A 508 -17.66 -3.64 11.46
C VAL A 508 -18.55 -3.40 10.24
N ARG A 509 -17.98 -3.33 9.03
CA ARG A 509 -18.75 -3.14 7.78
C ARG A 509 -19.38 -4.43 7.25
N THR A 510 -20.66 -4.33 6.89
CA THR A 510 -21.55 -5.42 6.44
C THR A 510 -22.37 -4.99 5.21
N PRO A 511 -23.07 -5.89 4.51
CA PRO A 511 -23.95 -5.54 3.39
C PRO A 511 -25.12 -4.60 3.71
N GLU A 512 -25.39 -4.32 4.99
CA GLU A 512 -26.35 -3.28 5.42
C GLU A 512 -25.76 -1.86 5.30
N ASP A 513 -24.43 -1.73 5.23
CA ASP A 513 -23.72 -0.47 5.06
C ASP A 513 -23.60 -0.10 3.56
N PRO A 514 -23.80 1.17 3.17
CA PRO A 514 -23.77 1.58 1.76
C PRO A 514 -22.39 1.35 1.09
N PRO A 515 -22.33 0.98 -0.20
CA PRO A 515 -21.07 0.77 -0.92
C PRO A 515 -20.18 2.03 -0.93
N MET A 516 -18.95 1.88 -0.47
CA MET A 516 -18.04 3.01 -0.27
C MET A 516 -17.47 3.52 -1.61
N ALA A 517 -17.45 4.84 -1.79
CA ALA A 517 -16.81 5.46 -2.96
C ALA A 517 -15.29 5.23 -2.94
N ALA A 518 -14.67 5.05 -4.12
CA ALA A 518 -13.26 4.68 -4.24
C ALA A 518 -12.30 5.63 -3.50
N GLN A 519 -12.49 6.94 -3.64
CA GLN A 519 -11.69 7.95 -2.93
C GLN A 519 -11.91 7.96 -1.41
N ALA A 520 -13.09 7.54 -0.91
CA ALA A 520 -13.32 7.37 0.52
C ALA A 520 -12.63 6.11 1.06
N ALA A 521 -12.65 5.01 0.30
CA ALA A 521 -11.89 3.81 0.61
C ALA A 521 -10.37 4.09 0.60
N LEU A 522 -9.89 4.86 -0.38
CA LEU A 522 -8.49 5.26 -0.51
C LEU A 522 -8.05 6.15 0.66
N LYS A 523 -8.93 7.05 1.12
CA LYS A 523 -8.74 7.83 2.33
C LYS A 523 -8.62 6.93 3.56
N LEU A 524 -9.51 5.96 3.76
CA LEU A 524 -9.40 5.01 4.89
C LEU A 524 -8.11 4.19 4.87
N LEU A 525 -7.65 3.72 3.70
CA LEU A 525 -6.35 3.04 3.60
C LEU A 525 -5.18 3.97 3.95
N LYS A 526 -5.21 5.23 3.47
CA LYS A 526 -4.18 6.23 3.77
C LYS A 526 -4.12 6.52 5.26
N GLU A 527 -5.26 6.79 5.90
CA GLU A 527 -5.38 7.00 7.34
C GLU A 527 -5.03 5.75 8.16
N GLY A 528 -5.39 4.56 7.67
CA GLY A 528 -5.12 3.29 8.33
C GLY A 528 -3.65 2.89 8.32
N ASN A 529 -2.99 2.99 7.16
CA ASN A 529 -1.54 2.82 7.10
C ASN A 529 -0.80 3.90 7.88
N GLU A 530 -1.35 5.11 7.92
CA GLU A 530 -0.79 6.19 8.70
C GLU A 530 -0.82 5.89 10.21
N ARG A 531 -1.89 5.26 10.71
CA ARG A 531 -2.00 4.80 12.11
C ARG A 531 -1.09 3.61 12.40
N PHE A 532 -1.00 2.63 11.49
CA PHE A 532 -0.07 1.49 11.60
C PHE A 532 1.39 1.93 11.70
N ALA A 533 1.86 2.79 10.78
CA ALA A 533 3.28 3.10 10.63
C ALA A 533 3.92 3.72 11.89
N VAL A 534 3.16 4.46 12.70
CA VAL A 534 3.60 5.05 13.99
C VAL A 534 3.18 4.24 15.22
N GLY A 535 2.73 2.99 15.05
CA GLY A 535 2.34 2.13 16.18
C GLY A 535 1.06 2.58 16.90
N ALA A 536 0.23 3.39 16.25
CA ALA A 536 -1.05 3.89 16.76
C ALA A 536 -2.30 3.29 16.05
N PRO A 537 -2.35 1.98 15.70
CA PRO A 537 -3.56 1.37 15.14
C PRO A 537 -4.74 1.49 16.12
N ILE A 538 -5.91 1.81 15.58
CA ILE A 538 -7.20 1.88 16.30
C ILE A 538 -8.08 0.66 16.04
N ALA A 539 -7.76 -0.20 15.05
CA ALA A 539 -8.43 -1.47 14.89
C ALA A 539 -8.20 -2.32 16.15
N GLY A 540 -9.28 -2.52 16.92
CA GLY A 540 -9.24 -3.23 18.18
C GLY A 540 -8.96 -4.73 18.02
N ARG A 541 -8.93 -5.44 19.16
CA ARG A 541 -8.99 -6.90 19.15
C ARG A 541 -10.30 -7.34 18.49
N ILE A 542 -10.22 -8.37 17.65
CA ILE A 542 -11.42 -8.97 17.03
C ILE A 542 -12.26 -9.63 18.13
N ASP A 543 -13.38 -9.02 18.50
CA ASP A 543 -14.30 -9.59 19.47
C ASP A 543 -15.32 -10.57 18.85
N ALA A 544 -16.12 -11.22 19.70
CA ALA A 544 -17.13 -12.18 19.28
C ALA A 544 -18.39 -11.53 18.64
N LYS A 545 -18.69 -10.26 18.94
CA LYS A 545 -19.80 -9.50 18.32
C LYS A 545 -19.46 -9.20 16.86
N MET A 546 -18.24 -8.72 16.59
CA MET A 546 -17.72 -8.49 15.25
C MET A 546 -17.74 -9.77 14.40
N ARG A 547 -17.19 -10.88 14.95
CA ARG A 547 -17.23 -12.19 14.27
C ARG A 547 -18.66 -12.66 13.98
N LYS A 548 -19.56 -12.56 14.97
CA LYS A 548 -20.96 -12.95 14.79
C LYS A 548 -21.64 -12.13 13.68
N ALA A 549 -21.50 -10.81 13.68
CA ALA A 549 -22.09 -9.95 12.65
C ALA A 549 -21.61 -10.31 11.24
N LEU A 550 -20.30 -10.48 11.04
CA LEU A 550 -19.72 -10.85 9.74
C LEU A 550 -20.08 -12.28 9.28
N ALA A 551 -20.41 -13.16 10.22
CA ALA A 551 -20.86 -14.51 9.96
C ALA A 551 -22.38 -14.62 9.72
N THR A 552 -23.20 -13.68 10.20
CA THR A 552 -24.67 -13.67 10.01
C THR A 552 -25.17 -12.69 8.96
N VAL A 553 -24.56 -11.51 8.85
CA VAL A 553 -24.97 -10.43 7.91
C VAL A 553 -24.09 -10.45 6.65
N GLY A 554 -22.81 -10.81 6.78
CA GLY A 554 -21.83 -10.87 5.69
C GLY A 554 -20.75 -9.79 5.79
N GLN A 555 -19.98 -9.62 4.72
CA GLN A 555 -18.91 -8.61 4.62
C GLN A 555 -19.25 -7.53 3.59
N ALA A 556 -18.80 -6.30 3.83
CA ALA A 556 -18.73 -5.26 2.82
C ALA A 556 -17.34 -4.61 2.82
N PRO A 557 -16.34 -5.19 2.13
CA PRO A 557 -15.05 -4.55 1.96
C PRO A 557 -15.18 -3.18 1.27
N HIS A 558 -14.30 -2.25 1.64
CA HIS A 558 -14.16 -0.98 0.94
C HIS A 558 -13.04 -1.05 -0.12
N THR A 559 -12.09 -1.96 0.03
CA THR A 559 -10.94 -2.14 -0.86
C THR A 559 -10.65 -3.61 -1.11
N ALA A 560 -10.30 -3.94 -2.36
CA ALA A 560 -9.61 -5.17 -2.72
C ALA A 560 -8.10 -4.89 -2.88
N ILE A 561 -7.23 -5.67 -2.23
CA ILE A 561 -5.77 -5.42 -2.24
C ILE A 561 -5.06 -6.62 -2.87
N LEU A 562 -4.30 -6.40 -3.94
CA LEU A 562 -3.32 -7.36 -4.46
C LEU A 562 -1.94 -6.99 -3.90
N GLY A 563 -1.42 -7.77 -2.97
CA GLY A 563 -0.12 -7.55 -2.35
C GLY A 563 0.78 -8.79 -2.37
N CYS A 564 1.93 -8.70 -1.70
CA CYS A 564 2.91 -9.79 -1.68
C CYS A 564 2.65 -10.80 -0.55
N ALA A 565 2.97 -12.07 -0.78
CA ALA A 565 2.92 -13.14 0.22
C ALA A 565 3.99 -13.06 1.33
N ASP A 566 4.96 -12.16 1.17
CA ASP A 566 6.04 -11.89 2.15
C ASP A 566 5.49 -11.70 3.58
N SER A 567 6.06 -12.43 4.54
CA SER A 567 5.60 -12.49 5.93
C SER A 567 5.82 -11.19 6.73
N ARG A 568 6.50 -10.20 6.14
CA ARG A 568 6.72 -8.86 6.70
C ARG A 568 5.64 -7.86 6.28
N VAL A 569 4.66 -8.29 5.47
CA VAL A 569 3.60 -7.44 4.90
C VAL A 569 2.17 -7.93 5.26
N PRO A 570 1.80 -7.98 6.56
CA PRO A 570 0.45 -8.38 6.99
C PRO A 570 -0.58 -7.28 6.69
N LEU A 571 -1.29 -7.37 5.57
CA LEU A 571 -2.03 -6.25 4.98
C LEU A 571 -3.12 -5.65 5.89
N GLU A 572 -3.89 -6.45 6.62
CA GLU A 572 -4.90 -5.96 7.57
C GLU A 572 -4.32 -5.34 8.86
N LEU A 573 -3.01 -5.48 9.09
CA LEU A 573 -2.28 -4.67 10.07
C LEU A 573 -1.72 -3.42 9.40
N VAL A 574 -1.08 -3.57 8.23
CA VAL A 574 -0.47 -2.49 7.43
C VAL A 574 -1.46 -1.36 7.08
N PHE A 575 -2.76 -1.66 6.98
CA PHE A 575 -3.82 -0.66 6.76
C PHE A 575 -4.76 -0.46 7.95
N ASP A 576 -4.43 -0.98 9.14
CA ASP A 576 -5.25 -0.85 10.36
C ASP A 576 -6.74 -1.17 10.12
N GLY A 577 -7.00 -2.26 9.40
CA GLY A 577 -8.33 -2.68 8.97
C GLY A 577 -9.02 -3.57 10.00
N LEU A 578 -10.33 -3.37 10.18
CA LEU A 578 -11.17 -4.31 10.90
C LEU A 578 -11.54 -5.49 9.99
N PRO A 579 -11.92 -6.66 10.55
CA PRO A 579 -12.50 -7.72 9.75
C PRO A 579 -13.77 -7.22 9.05
N GLY A 580 -13.93 -7.58 7.78
CA GLY A 580 -14.94 -6.98 6.90
C GLY A 580 -14.36 -5.98 5.90
N ASP A 581 -13.39 -5.16 6.28
CA ASP A 581 -12.97 -3.97 5.51
C ASP A 581 -12.17 -4.24 4.23
N LEU A 582 -11.27 -5.23 4.26
CA LEU A 582 -10.24 -5.44 3.24
C LEU A 582 -10.30 -6.84 2.65
N PHE A 583 -10.55 -6.94 1.34
CA PHE A 583 -10.51 -8.21 0.60
C PHE A 583 -9.10 -8.41 0.04
N VAL A 584 -8.36 -9.43 0.51
CA VAL A 584 -6.90 -9.45 0.41
C VAL A 584 -6.39 -10.62 -0.41
N LEU A 585 -5.72 -10.33 -1.52
CA LEU A 585 -5.06 -11.27 -2.42
C LEU A 585 -3.54 -11.18 -2.22
N ARG A 586 -2.84 -12.33 -2.13
CA ARG A 586 -1.39 -12.38 -1.92
C ARG A 586 -0.73 -13.53 -2.67
N ASN A 587 0.35 -13.23 -3.39
CA ASN A 587 1.30 -14.18 -4.00
C ASN A 587 2.74 -13.59 -3.95
N ALA A 588 3.78 -14.39 -4.17
CA ALA A 588 5.16 -13.88 -4.10
C ALA A 588 5.43 -12.92 -5.26
N GLY A 589 5.75 -11.67 -4.94
CA GLY A 589 5.92 -10.61 -5.93
C GLY A 589 4.63 -9.93 -6.38
N ASN A 590 3.52 -10.05 -5.64
CA ASN A 590 2.27 -9.27 -5.86
C ASN A 590 1.77 -9.30 -7.32
N THR A 591 1.96 -10.41 -8.03
CA THR A 591 1.83 -10.50 -9.48
C THR A 591 0.38 -10.63 -9.94
N CYS A 592 0.11 -10.04 -11.10
CA CYS A 592 -0.96 -10.47 -12.00
C CYS A 592 -0.34 -10.60 -13.40
N VAL A 593 0.38 -11.69 -13.67
CA VAL A 593 1.14 -11.93 -14.92
C VAL A 593 0.95 -13.36 -15.43
N HIS A 594 0.88 -13.51 -16.76
CA HIS A 594 0.43 -14.75 -17.43
C HIS A 594 -1.04 -15.10 -17.08
N SER A 595 -1.48 -16.34 -17.30
CA SER A 595 -2.88 -16.75 -17.28
C SER A 595 -3.50 -16.93 -15.88
N GLU A 596 -3.17 -16.04 -14.93
CA GLU A 596 -3.59 -16.08 -13.52
C GLU A 596 -5.08 -15.75 -13.30
N GLY A 597 -5.96 -16.64 -13.78
CA GLY A 597 -7.41 -16.47 -13.72
C GLY A 597 -7.96 -16.28 -12.31
N SER A 598 -7.35 -16.86 -11.27
CA SER A 598 -7.85 -16.73 -9.90
C SER A 598 -7.58 -15.37 -9.26
N VAL A 599 -6.43 -14.72 -9.52
CA VAL A 599 -6.17 -13.35 -9.04
C VAL A 599 -7.15 -12.37 -9.68
N MET A 600 -7.33 -12.46 -11.00
CA MET A 600 -8.22 -11.61 -11.77
C MET A 600 -9.70 -11.86 -11.40
N GLY A 601 -10.13 -13.12 -11.37
CA GLY A 601 -11.49 -13.52 -10.99
C GLY A 601 -11.83 -13.18 -9.53
N SER A 602 -10.85 -13.17 -8.64
CA SER A 602 -11.02 -12.68 -7.25
C SER A 602 -11.30 -11.17 -7.17
N LEU A 603 -10.65 -10.37 -8.03
CA LEU A 603 -10.90 -8.93 -8.12
C LEU A 603 -12.24 -8.62 -8.80
N GLU A 604 -12.62 -9.38 -9.82
CA GLU A 604 -13.94 -9.33 -10.42
C GLU A 604 -15.04 -9.77 -9.44
N PHE A 605 -14.81 -10.78 -8.59
CA PHE A 605 -15.72 -11.15 -7.51
C PHE A 605 -15.93 -9.99 -6.53
N CYS A 606 -14.84 -9.35 -6.08
CA CYS A 606 -14.93 -8.29 -5.09
C CYS A 606 -15.60 -7.01 -5.65
N THR A 607 -15.27 -6.64 -6.89
CA THR A 607 -15.85 -5.46 -7.56
C THR A 607 -17.24 -5.70 -8.17
N GLY A 608 -17.63 -6.96 -8.39
CA GLY A 608 -18.95 -7.36 -8.87
C GLY A 608 -19.89 -7.73 -7.73
N ALA A 609 -19.62 -8.85 -7.04
CA ALA A 609 -20.51 -9.44 -6.04
C ALA A 609 -20.46 -8.77 -4.65
N LEU A 610 -19.34 -8.13 -4.29
CA LEU A 610 -19.18 -7.41 -3.01
C LEU A 610 -19.22 -5.88 -3.17
N GLY A 611 -19.46 -5.35 -4.38
CA GLY A 611 -19.64 -3.92 -4.64
C GLY A 611 -18.45 -3.01 -4.28
N THR A 612 -17.25 -3.57 -4.16
CA THR A 612 -16.02 -2.83 -3.84
C THR A 612 -15.61 -1.91 -4.99
N LYS A 613 -15.30 -0.64 -4.69
CA LYS A 613 -14.99 0.38 -5.70
C LYS A 613 -13.52 0.76 -5.81
N LEU A 614 -12.65 0.21 -4.97
CA LEU A 614 -11.21 0.45 -5.01
C LEU A 614 -10.44 -0.87 -5.07
N ILE A 615 -9.54 -0.97 -6.06
CA ILE A 615 -8.46 -1.95 -6.08
C ILE A 615 -7.16 -1.22 -5.74
N LEU A 616 -6.36 -1.80 -4.84
CA LEU A 616 -4.98 -1.38 -4.57
C LEU A 616 -4.01 -2.49 -4.97
N VAL A 617 -3.09 -2.20 -5.91
CA VAL A 617 -1.94 -3.06 -6.20
C VAL A 617 -0.76 -2.59 -5.36
N LEU A 618 -0.27 -3.43 -4.44
CA LEU A 618 0.71 -3.06 -3.43
C LEU A 618 2.00 -3.91 -3.53
N GLY A 619 3.05 -3.31 -4.09
CA GLY A 619 4.41 -3.83 -4.00
C GLY A 619 5.01 -3.60 -2.61
N HIS A 620 6.24 -4.07 -2.38
CA HIS A 620 6.97 -3.69 -1.17
C HIS A 620 8.50 -3.65 -1.37
N THR A 621 9.21 -2.87 -0.55
CA THR A 621 10.67 -2.81 -0.59
C THR A 621 11.30 -4.16 -0.20
N LYS A 622 12.51 -4.45 -0.72
CA LYS A 622 13.28 -5.69 -0.42
C LYS A 622 12.47 -6.98 -0.67
N CYS A 623 11.74 -7.04 -1.79
CA CYS A 623 10.84 -8.14 -2.16
C CYS A 623 11.60 -9.36 -2.69
N GLY A 624 11.52 -10.49 -1.97
CA GLY A 624 12.27 -11.71 -2.28
C GLY A 624 12.06 -12.25 -3.71
N ALA A 625 10.84 -12.19 -4.24
CA ALA A 625 10.54 -12.62 -5.61
C ALA A 625 11.16 -11.69 -6.67
N ILE A 626 11.06 -10.37 -6.48
CA ILE A 626 11.63 -9.39 -7.41
C ILE A 626 13.16 -9.43 -7.36
N ASN A 627 13.76 -9.56 -6.17
CA ASN A 627 15.19 -9.81 -5.98
C ASN A 627 15.64 -11.15 -6.62
N GLY A 628 14.78 -12.18 -6.61
CA GLY A 628 15.02 -13.46 -7.28
C GLY A 628 15.02 -13.36 -8.80
N ALA A 629 14.01 -12.71 -9.39
CA ALA A 629 13.90 -12.48 -10.83
C ALA A 629 15.07 -11.63 -11.34
N THR A 630 15.40 -10.58 -10.59
CA THR A 630 16.62 -9.79 -10.78
C THR A 630 17.90 -10.62 -10.89
N LYS A 631 18.03 -11.69 -10.10
CA LYS A 631 19.19 -12.59 -10.13
C LYS A 631 19.16 -13.56 -11.30
N ASP A 632 17.98 -14.13 -11.62
CA ASP A 632 17.79 -14.98 -12.79
C ASP A 632 18.05 -14.22 -14.10
N TYR A 633 17.58 -12.96 -14.19
CA TYR A 633 18.02 -11.96 -15.18
C TYR A 633 19.55 -11.94 -15.27
N MET A 634 20.24 -11.64 -14.17
CA MET A 634 21.66 -11.22 -14.18
C MET A 634 22.53 -12.35 -14.75
N ALA A 635 22.24 -13.58 -14.31
CA ALA A 635 22.95 -14.76 -14.74
C ALA A 635 22.71 -15.13 -16.21
N ASN A 636 21.59 -14.70 -16.82
CA ASN A 636 21.14 -15.18 -18.14
C ASN A 636 21.15 -14.14 -19.27
N LYS A 637 21.43 -12.85 -18.98
CA LYS A 637 21.44 -11.74 -19.95
C LYS A 637 21.97 -12.11 -21.34
N GLY A 638 21.09 -12.11 -22.34
CA GLY A 638 21.44 -12.33 -23.76
C GLY A 638 21.49 -13.79 -24.22
N LYS A 639 21.40 -14.78 -23.32
CA LYS A 639 21.34 -16.20 -23.68
C LYS A 639 19.95 -16.58 -24.22
N SER A 640 19.84 -17.73 -24.88
CA SER A 640 18.51 -18.33 -25.13
C SER A 640 17.83 -18.65 -23.80
N ARG A 641 16.51 -18.49 -23.71
CA ARG A 641 15.75 -18.98 -22.57
C ARG A 641 15.35 -20.43 -22.82
N ASP A 642 16.02 -21.34 -22.13
CA ASP A 642 15.51 -22.70 -21.95
C ASP A 642 14.28 -22.68 -21.03
N GLN A 643 13.42 -23.71 -21.12
CA GLN A 643 12.24 -23.80 -20.26
C GLN A 643 12.63 -23.86 -18.79
N ALA A 644 11.89 -23.13 -17.94
CA ALA A 644 12.09 -23.13 -16.51
C ALA A 644 12.00 -24.55 -15.90
N PRO A 645 12.91 -24.94 -14.99
CA PRO A 645 12.98 -26.31 -14.47
C PRO A 645 11.95 -26.63 -13.36
N ASN A 646 11.31 -25.61 -12.79
CA ASN A 646 10.32 -25.69 -11.70
C ASN A 646 9.44 -24.43 -11.67
N ALA A 647 8.43 -24.40 -10.79
CA ALA A 647 7.46 -23.29 -10.73
C ALA A 647 8.09 -22.00 -10.18
N LEU A 648 9.08 -22.10 -9.28
CA LEU A 648 9.81 -20.94 -8.81
C LEU A 648 10.62 -20.28 -9.93
N GLY A 649 11.52 -21.03 -10.60
CA GLY A 649 12.34 -20.50 -11.70
C GLY A 649 11.49 -19.90 -12.82
N ALA A 650 10.33 -20.49 -13.06
CA ALA A 650 9.31 -19.96 -13.96
C ALA A 650 8.72 -18.62 -13.51
N LEU A 651 8.29 -18.49 -12.24
CA LEU A 651 7.80 -17.24 -11.66
C LEU A 651 8.87 -16.13 -11.73
N LEU A 652 10.13 -16.47 -11.48
CA LEU A 652 11.25 -15.55 -11.64
C LEU A 652 11.45 -15.15 -13.11
N GLN A 653 11.43 -16.10 -14.06
CA GLN A 653 11.51 -15.84 -15.49
C GLN A 653 10.35 -14.97 -16.03
N GLY A 654 9.13 -15.08 -15.48
CA GLY A 654 8.02 -14.20 -15.83
C GLY A 654 8.24 -12.74 -15.38
N LEU A 655 9.00 -12.55 -14.31
CA LEU A 655 9.35 -11.24 -13.74
C LEU A 655 10.64 -10.63 -14.31
N ASN A 656 11.44 -11.37 -15.08
CA ASN A 656 12.62 -10.84 -15.78
C ASN A 656 12.28 -9.72 -16.79
N ASP A 657 11.01 -9.63 -17.21
CA ASP A 657 10.51 -8.63 -18.16
C ASP A 657 10.05 -7.35 -17.42
N VAL A 658 9.64 -7.50 -16.16
CA VAL A 658 9.52 -6.39 -15.20
C VAL A 658 10.91 -5.87 -14.84
N ALA A 659 11.87 -6.79 -14.64
CA ALA A 659 13.26 -6.41 -14.51
C ALA A 659 13.70 -5.63 -15.75
N LYS A 660 13.45 -6.12 -16.99
CA LYS A 660 13.80 -5.48 -18.29
C LYS A 660 13.46 -4.01 -18.41
N LYS A 661 12.20 -3.71 -18.13
CA LYS A 661 11.68 -2.35 -18.28
C LYS A 661 12.39 -1.40 -17.29
N ALA A 662 13.05 -1.92 -16.26
CA ALA A 662 13.86 -1.14 -15.37
C ALA A 662 15.30 -0.79 -15.89
N GLU A 663 15.89 -1.36 -16.96
CA GLU A 663 17.13 -0.81 -17.62
C GLU A 663 16.74 0.27 -18.57
N GLU A 664 15.66 0.03 -19.28
CA GLU A 664 15.12 0.96 -20.25
C GLU A 664 14.60 2.21 -19.50
N GLU A 665 14.07 2.05 -18.28
CA GLU A 665 13.81 3.14 -17.33
C GLU A 665 15.02 3.61 -16.49
N LEU A 666 16.20 2.95 -16.49
CA LEU A 666 17.36 3.36 -15.65
C LEU A 666 18.74 3.58 -16.31
N GLY A 667 18.94 3.24 -17.57
CA GLY A 667 20.17 3.50 -18.32
C GLY A 667 21.44 2.89 -17.72
N GLY A 668 22.60 3.44 -18.10
CA GLY A 668 23.89 3.16 -17.46
C GLY A 668 24.47 1.76 -17.64
N SER A 669 25.34 1.36 -16.71
CA SER A 669 26.01 0.05 -16.60
C SER A 669 26.05 -0.42 -15.13
N PRO A 670 24.92 -0.85 -14.52
CA PRO A 670 24.69 -0.64 -13.09
C PRO A 670 24.35 -1.94 -12.28
N LYS A 671 24.14 -1.89 -10.95
CA LYS A 671 24.33 -3.06 -10.04
C LYS A 671 23.06 -3.82 -9.62
N GLU A 672 23.13 -5.15 -9.62
CA GLU A 672 22.05 -6.10 -9.23
C GLU A 672 21.08 -5.64 -8.12
N GLU A 673 21.59 -5.36 -6.91
CA GLU A 673 20.79 -4.92 -5.75
C GLU A 673 19.78 -3.83 -6.11
N GLU A 674 20.22 -2.91 -6.95
CA GLU A 674 19.43 -1.78 -7.36
C GLU A 674 18.31 -2.29 -8.30
N ILE A 675 18.54 -3.15 -9.32
CA ILE A 675 17.51 -3.67 -10.28
C ILE A 675 16.21 -3.94 -9.58
N ALA A 676 16.30 -4.79 -8.55
CA ALA A 676 15.16 -5.30 -7.84
C ALA A 676 14.23 -4.21 -7.33
N VAL A 677 14.75 -3.13 -6.74
CA VAL A 677 13.89 -2.23 -5.96
C VAL A 677 13.13 -1.20 -6.83
N HIS A 678 13.66 -0.81 -7.99
CA HIS A 678 12.83 -0.11 -9.01
C HIS A 678 11.95 -1.09 -9.79
N ALA A 679 12.41 -2.34 -9.97
CA ALA A 679 11.57 -3.39 -10.54
C ALA A 679 10.31 -3.64 -9.68
N VAL A 680 10.33 -3.40 -8.36
CA VAL A 680 9.10 -3.35 -7.53
C VAL A 680 8.11 -2.30 -8.06
N LYS A 681 8.57 -1.08 -8.34
CA LYS A 681 7.72 0.01 -8.88
C LYS A 681 7.22 -0.31 -10.29
N VAL A 682 8.07 -0.86 -11.14
CA VAL A 682 7.68 -1.31 -12.48
C VAL A 682 6.65 -2.45 -12.38
N ASN A 683 6.80 -3.37 -11.42
CA ASN A 683 5.90 -4.50 -11.21
C ASN A 683 4.48 -4.07 -10.82
N VAL A 684 4.36 -3.09 -9.93
CA VAL A 684 3.06 -2.56 -9.50
C VAL A 684 2.31 -1.98 -10.69
N PHE A 685 2.93 -1.08 -11.46
CA PHE A 685 2.31 -0.54 -12.67
C PHE A 685 2.07 -1.62 -13.74
N ASN A 686 2.99 -2.58 -13.92
CA ASN A 686 2.81 -3.69 -14.86
C ASN A 686 1.60 -4.57 -14.49
N SER A 687 1.38 -4.84 -13.21
CA SER A 687 0.23 -5.62 -12.72
C SER A 687 -1.07 -4.82 -12.82
N MET A 688 -1.05 -3.50 -12.57
CA MET A 688 -2.20 -2.61 -12.81
C MET A 688 -2.56 -2.56 -14.31
N ASP A 689 -1.57 -2.39 -15.18
CA ASP A 689 -1.72 -2.39 -16.64
C ASP A 689 -2.28 -3.75 -17.12
N PHE A 690 -1.79 -4.85 -16.55
CA PHE A 690 -2.27 -6.19 -16.89
C PHE A 690 -3.73 -6.40 -16.50
N LEU A 691 -4.17 -5.91 -15.32
CA LEU A 691 -5.57 -5.99 -14.90
C LEU A 691 -6.50 -5.23 -15.86
N VAL A 692 -6.18 -3.98 -16.21
CA VAL A 692 -6.99 -3.16 -17.15
C VAL A 692 -6.92 -3.71 -18.58
N LYS A 693 -5.79 -4.29 -19.00
CA LYS A 693 -5.62 -4.82 -20.35
C LYS A 693 -6.35 -6.15 -20.59
N ASN A 694 -6.40 -7.02 -19.58
CA ASN A 694 -6.80 -8.42 -19.78
C ASN A 694 -8.13 -8.80 -19.09
N SER A 695 -8.71 -7.96 -18.23
CA SER A 695 -10.10 -8.11 -17.76
C SER A 695 -11.00 -7.08 -18.45
N PRO A 696 -11.91 -7.50 -19.36
CA PRO A 696 -12.93 -6.62 -19.93
C PRO A 696 -13.87 -6.03 -18.85
N VAL A 697 -14.12 -6.79 -17.78
CA VAL A 697 -14.97 -6.38 -16.65
C VAL A 697 -14.33 -5.25 -15.85
N LEU A 698 -13.07 -5.40 -15.46
CA LEU A 698 -12.34 -4.34 -14.75
C LEU A 698 -12.07 -3.14 -15.66
N LYS A 699 -11.77 -3.35 -16.96
CA LYS A 699 -11.65 -2.24 -17.91
C LYS A 699 -12.94 -1.41 -17.96
N SER A 700 -14.08 -2.04 -18.23
CA SER A 700 -15.37 -1.33 -18.33
C SER A 700 -15.76 -0.62 -17.02
N LYS A 701 -15.48 -1.23 -15.85
CA LYS A 701 -15.70 -0.60 -14.53
C LYS A 701 -14.76 0.57 -14.23
N VAL A 702 -13.56 0.59 -14.80
CA VAL A 702 -12.61 1.73 -14.69
C VAL A 702 -12.97 2.85 -15.66
N GLU A 703 -13.39 2.51 -16.89
CA GLU A 703 -13.87 3.48 -17.90
C GLU A 703 -15.16 4.19 -17.46
N SER A 704 -16.07 3.47 -16.80
CA SER A 704 -17.30 4.06 -16.24
C SER A 704 -17.10 4.84 -14.94
N GLY A 705 -15.91 4.74 -14.32
CA GLY A 705 -15.63 5.31 -13.00
C GLY A 705 -16.31 4.58 -11.84
N GLU A 706 -16.87 3.38 -12.06
CA GLU A 706 -17.45 2.54 -11.01
C GLU A 706 -16.38 1.98 -10.04
N VAL A 707 -15.20 1.65 -10.59
CA VAL A 707 -14.03 1.13 -9.88
C VAL A 707 -12.80 1.98 -10.18
N GLU A 708 -11.96 2.19 -9.17
CA GLU A 708 -10.65 2.83 -9.31
C GLU A 708 -9.54 1.82 -9.00
N ILE A 709 -8.43 1.88 -9.75
CA ILE A 709 -7.24 1.06 -9.50
C ILE A 709 -6.07 1.97 -9.15
N GLU A 710 -5.63 1.91 -7.90
CA GLU A 710 -4.49 2.65 -7.35
C GLU A 710 -3.29 1.70 -7.18
N GLY A 711 -2.08 2.25 -7.35
CA GLY A 711 -0.83 1.58 -7.03
C GLY A 711 -0.24 2.07 -5.72
N GLY A 712 0.55 1.22 -5.07
CA GLY A 712 1.34 1.58 -3.90
C GLY A 712 2.57 0.69 -3.73
N ILE A 713 3.52 1.13 -2.91
CA ILE A 713 4.64 0.32 -2.45
C ILE A 713 4.73 0.46 -0.93
N TYR A 714 4.54 -0.64 -0.21
CA TYR A 714 4.78 -0.72 1.23
C TYR A 714 6.29 -0.78 1.51
N ASP A 715 6.81 0.22 2.18
CA ASP A 715 8.17 0.21 2.67
C ASP A 715 8.26 -0.58 3.99
N LEU A 716 9.07 -1.63 4.00
CA LEU A 716 9.23 -2.52 5.16
C LEU A 716 9.81 -1.80 6.37
N ASP A 717 10.74 -0.87 6.16
CA ASP A 717 11.47 -0.17 7.21
C ASP A 717 10.54 0.81 7.95
N SER A 718 10.03 1.82 7.23
CA SER A 718 9.15 2.84 7.81
C SER A 718 7.74 2.32 8.11
N GLY A 719 7.30 1.22 7.49
CA GLY A 719 5.95 0.67 7.58
C GLY A 719 4.92 1.43 6.74
N ARG A 720 5.34 2.10 5.67
CA ARG A 720 4.54 3.11 4.94
C ARG A 720 4.22 2.72 3.52
N VAL A 721 3.00 3.01 3.08
CA VAL A 721 2.67 2.93 1.65
C VAL A 721 3.06 4.22 0.95
N ARG A 722 4.07 4.15 0.08
CA ARG A 722 4.32 5.14 -0.97
C ARG A 722 3.30 4.91 -2.09
N TRP A 723 2.23 5.69 -2.05
CA TRP A 723 1.17 5.70 -3.06
C TRP A 723 1.72 6.12 -4.43
N LEU A 724 1.34 5.39 -5.47
CA LEU A 724 1.77 5.62 -6.86
C LEU A 724 0.68 6.28 -7.71
N GLY A 725 -0.57 6.31 -7.24
CA GLY A 725 -1.73 6.74 -8.03
C GLY A 725 -2.16 5.70 -9.05
N LYS A 726 -2.97 6.12 -10.04
CA LYS A 726 -3.33 5.31 -11.22
C LYS A 726 -2.11 5.00 -12.09
N SER A 727 -2.19 3.96 -12.92
CA SER A 727 -1.09 3.65 -13.85
C SER A 727 -0.89 4.77 -14.88
N PRO A 728 0.35 5.17 -15.20
CA PRO A 728 0.66 6.12 -16.28
C PRO A 728 0.15 5.73 -17.68
N ASN A 729 -0.24 4.47 -17.90
CA ASN A 729 -0.83 4.02 -19.17
C ASN A 729 -2.36 4.04 -19.18
N ALA A 730 -3.04 4.28 -18.05
CA ALA A 730 -4.50 4.31 -17.96
C ALA A 730 -5.17 5.46 -18.76
N SER A 731 -4.37 6.42 -19.26
CA SER A 731 -4.79 7.52 -20.13
C SER A 731 -4.64 7.23 -21.64
N LYS A 732 -4.35 5.97 -22.01
CA LYS A 732 -4.15 5.52 -23.40
C LYS A 732 -4.95 4.26 -23.77
N ALA A 733 -5.92 3.88 -22.93
CA ALA A 733 -6.69 2.64 -23.02
C ALA A 733 -7.98 2.82 -23.85
#